data_AF-A0A8D8HJG4-F1
#
_entry.id   AF-A0A8D8HJG4-F1
#
_cell.length_a   1.000
_cell.length_b   1.000
_cell.length_c   1.000
_cell.angle_alpha   90.00
_cell.angle_beta   90.00
_cell.angle_gamma   90.00
#
_symmetry.space_group_name_H-M   'P 1'
#
loop_
_entity.id
_entity.type
_entity.pdbx_description
1 polymer ?
#
loop_
_entity_poly.entity_id
_entity_poly.type
_entity_poly.pdbx_seq_one_letter_code
_entity_poly.pdbx_strand_id
1 'polypeptide(L)'
;MDDVATLKSENANQRRIQARLLQWEQKDNGLAPLSAAQNEFINQLAESLGGGAGTGGGGSANQEEVMQTSFELKTSLDDFKSSSNAAIDSTQDFLSWYNSIDSEILEHFDDVYLDYYEQLRARSAECDNLLGEIDVSLESLKKLTNEYNFVSEKTSSLHQASENLLQDQTRLNEIGEDIRKRLKYFTQAESISQRLQNPTFSVSNDTFVDILNTIDDCLEYMRANPTFSEASAYGIKYRNCLSKATQMMKNYVSNVLANATAQILAKDALEQGSEAAFALFYGKFQASAPKVKRITATIEERLERSVEYEQLLAALHQQFLAQRATIMSGAVEQAIRDLGRKHKGDHCALVRSACAFMVHVCQDEHRLFYQFFAQPSGQLTAYMEGLCTILYDTLRPFIIRIDHLETLAEICSILRVEMLDEHVNYNPESLEAFAKIVYQLLQDVQERIGFRAQNYLESDILNYRPSAGDLAYPEKLEMMESIAASLQQEGSSYLRRADSRSSIASLASQEVEQINSGEGMAKFRGGSGNSPADLHGMWYPTVRRTLVCLSRLYRCIERSIFQSLSQQALTYCIQSVSSAAGQIAQRKSSVDGELFEIKHLLILREQIAPFRVDFTVKETSLDFSKVKTAAFELLQKRKQLFALGSNNALLEFLLDGTPQVREQLLDSRKDVDRQLKMVCEAFIKDATRQLVGPILNFIETAQNHLKQTATAPAPTPQQGMALRMAAFAAPQQISSIIQESIRAIKTKLGPLQRSMQLYLANKDTEFILFRPIRNNVLGSFVKLEQLLATNSYSRDDLTIVSCPSAEQVSVLLSSVNLGQEGVASAPQRKISSSSMGSGGTTKPPIEKKVSFDSGANTVVQIGGAGDEGESEGGPAVVQE
;
A
#
# COMPACT_ATOMS: atom_id res chain seq x y z
N MET A 1 -3.18 -51.94 35.30
CA MET A 1 -2.34 -53.06 34.83
C MET A 1 -2.96 -54.41 35.20
N ASP A 2 -3.74 -54.50 36.28
CA ASP A 2 -4.39 -55.75 36.69
C ASP A 2 -5.51 -56.23 35.75
N ASP A 3 -6.27 -55.34 35.10
CA ASP A 3 -7.33 -55.76 34.15
C ASP A 3 -6.81 -56.43 32.86
N VAL A 4 -5.60 -56.08 32.44
CA VAL A 4 -4.98 -56.72 31.25
C VAL A 4 -4.44 -58.09 31.61
N ALA A 5 -4.04 -58.30 32.87
CA ALA A 5 -3.57 -59.59 33.37
C ALA A 5 -4.74 -60.56 33.59
N THR A 6 -5.87 -60.09 34.11
CA THR A 6 -7.09 -60.88 34.29
C THR A 6 -7.67 -61.31 32.95
N LEU A 7 -7.81 -60.38 31.98
CA LEU A 7 -8.31 -60.70 30.64
C LEU A 7 -7.39 -61.66 29.87
N LYS A 8 -6.07 -61.54 30.02
CA LYS A 8 -5.13 -62.53 29.44
C LYS A 8 -5.26 -63.90 30.10
N SER A 9 -5.53 -63.97 31.41
CA SER A 9 -5.72 -65.23 32.13
C SER A 9 -7.02 -65.94 31.73
N GLU A 10 -8.10 -65.19 31.51
CA GLU A 10 -9.39 -65.71 31.05
C GLU A 10 -9.32 -66.22 29.61
N ASN A 11 -8.68 -65.47 28.71
CA ASN A 11 -8.47 -65.91 27.32
C ASN A 11 -7.58 -67.17 27.24
N ALA A 12 -6.58 -67.28 28.11
CA ALA A 12 -5.74 -68.47 28.21
C ALA A 12 -6.53 -69.69 28.73
N ASN A 13 -7.45 -69.49 29.67
CA ASN A 13 -8.34 -70.56 30.16
C ASN A 13 -9.34 -71.01 29.09
N GLN A 14 -9.96 -70.10 28.35
CA GLN A 14 -10.87 -70.45 27.26
C GLN A 14 -10.17 -71.25 26.15
N ARG A 15 -8.94 -70.86 25.78
CA ARG A 15 -8.13 -71.63 24.81
C ARG A 15 -7.74 -73.02 25.31
N ARG A 16 -7.49 -73.17 26.62
CA ARG A 16 -7.24 -74.49 27.24
C ARG A 16 -8.48 -75.38 27.23
N ILE A 17 -9.66 -74.81 27.45
CA ILE A 17 -10.93 -75.55 27.40
C ILE A 17 -11.22 -76.00 25.96
N GLN A 18 -11.07 -75.11 24.97
CA GLN A 18 -11.22 -75.48 23.55
C GLN A 18 -10.21 -76.55 23.11
N ALA A 19 -8.95 -76.46 23.56
CA ALA A 19 -7.94 -77.47 23.25
C ALA A 19 -8.26 -78.84 23.88
N ARG A 20 -8.85 -78.88 25.08
CA ARG A 20 -9.31 -80.13 25.73
C ARG A 20 -10.56 -80.71 25.08
N LEU A 21 -11.46 -79.88 24.55
CA LEU A 21 -12.61 -80.31 23.77
C LEU A 21 -12.19 -80.88 22.40
N LEU A 22 -11.19 -80.28 21.73
CA LEU A 22 -10.62 -80.88 20.52
C LEU A 22 -9.92 -82.23 20.79
N GLN A 23 -9.40 -82.44 22.00
CA GLN A 23 -8.84 -83.72 22.45
C GLN A 23 -9.91 -84.75 22.85
N TRP A 24 -11.18 -84.36 22.99
CA TRP A 24 -12.29 -85.30 23.15
C TRP A 24 -12.66 -86.02 21.84
N GLU A 25 -12.45 -85.38 20.69
CA GLU A 25 -12.83 -85.91 19.36
C GLU A 25 -11.69 -86.61 18.59
N GLN A 26 -10.50 -86.80 19.20
CA GLN A 26 -9.37 -87.46 18.53
C GLN A 26 -9.50 -88.99 18.52
N LYS A 27 -9.37 -89.60 17.33
CA LYS A 27 -9.55 -91.06 17.11
C LYS A 27 -8.51 -91.96 17.80
N ASP A 28 -7.28 -91.50 17.97
CA ASP A 28 -6.19 -92.36 18.47
C ASP A 28 -5.84 -92.15 19.97
N ASN A 29 -6.46 -91.18 20.67
CA ASN A 29 -6.30 -91.00 22.13
C ASN A 29 -7.28 -89.96 22.73
N GLY A 30 -8.58 -90.18 22.56
CA GLY A 30 -9.62 -89.34 23.16
C GLY A 30 -9.61 -89.40 24.69
N LEU A 31 -9.89 -88.28 25.36
CA LEU A 31 -10.01 -88.21 26.84
C LEU A 31 -11.18 -89.03 27.43
N ALA A 32 -12.05 -89.59 26.58
CA ALA A 32 -13.06 -90.60 26.91
C ALA A 32 -13.09 -91.68 25.80
N PRO A 33 -12.18 -92.67 25.83
CA PRO A 33 -12.16 -93.73 24.83
C PRO A 33 -13.37 -94.67 25.05
N LEU A 34 -14.14 -94.92 23.99
CA LEU A 34 -15.21 -95.94 24.01
C LEU A 34 -14.58 -97.31 24.33
N SER A 35 -15.18 -98.06 25.26
CA SER A 35 -14.68 -99.40 25.60
C SER A 35 -14.82 -100.35 24.39
N ALA A 36 -14.03 -101.43 24.35
CA ALA A 36 -14.11 -102.41 23.26
C ALA A 36 -15.54 -102.95 23.08
N ALA A 37 -16.27 -103.15 24.18
CA ALA A 37 -17.68 -103.56 24.18
C ALA A 37 -18.63 -102.49 23.63
N GLN A 38 -18.35 -101.20 23.85
CA GLN A 38 -19.15 -100.09 23.31
C GLN A 38 -18.91 -99.88 21.82
N ASN A 39 -17.66 -100.04 21.35
CA ASN A 39 -17.35 -100.02 19.91
C ASN A 39 -17.93 -101.24 19.18
N GLU A 40 -17.87 -102.42 19.79
CA GLU A 40 -18.51 -103.64 19.27
C GLU A 40 -20.03 -103.48 19.20
N PHE A 41 -20.66 -102.90 20.23
CA PHE A 41 -22.08 -102.59 20.22
C PHE A 41 -22.47 -101.57 19.14
N ILE A 42 -21.67 -100.51 18.94
CA ILE A 42 -21.90 -99.51 17.88
C ILE A 42 -21.70 -100.12 16.49
N ASN A 43 -20.72 -101.02 16.31
CA ASN A 43 -20.51 -101.74 15.05
C ASN A 43 -21.63 -102.77 14.78
N GLN A 44 -22.12 -103.47 15.80
CA GLN A 44 -23.30 -104.36 15.71
C GLN A 44 -24.58 -103.56 15.42
N LEU A 45 -24.70 -102.33 15.93
CA LEU A 45 -25.82 -101.43 15.66
C LEU A 45 -25.74 -100.86 14.23
N ALA A 46 -24.53 -100.61 13.72
CA ALA A 46 -24.29 -100.22 12.33
C ALA A 46 -24.51 -101.38 11.33
N GLU A 47 -24.14 -102.61 11.68
CA GLU A 47 -24.43 -103.82 10.88
C GLU A 47 -25.93 -104.16 10.87
N SER A 48 -26.64 -103.98 11.99
CA SER A 48 -28.10 -104.19 12.07
C SER A 48 -28.93 -103.12 11.36
N LEU A 49 -28.39 -101.90 11.19
CA LEU A 49 -28.99 -100.85 10.36
C LEU A 49 -28.65 -100.97 8.86
N GLY A 50 -27.68 -101.82 8.47
CA GLY A 50 -27.17 -101.94 7.10
C GLY A 50 -27.63 -103.16 6.29
N GLY A 51 -28.26 -104.17 6.90
CA GLY A 51 -28.51 -105.46 6.24
C GLY A 51 -29.97 -105.92 6.29
N GLY A 52 -30.79 -105.46 5.35
CA GLY A 52 -32.22 -105.80 5.34
C GLY A 52 -33.00 -105.57 4.05
N ALA A 53 -32.36 -105.70 2.88
CA ALA A 53 -33.03 -106.16 1.65
C ALA A 53 -32.34 -107.46 1.23
N GLY A 54 -32.89 -108.60 1.64
CA GLY A 54 -32.31 -109.91 1.38
C GLY A 54 -33.11 -111.02 2.05
N THR A 55 -34.17 -111.43 1.37
CA THR A 55 -34.98 -112.62 1.62
C THR A 55 -34.17 -113.86 1.97
N GLY A 56 -34.62 -114.63 2.98
CA GLY A 56 -34.40 -116.08 3.01
C GLY A 56 -34.36 -116.72 4.40
N GLY A 57 -35.51 -117.26 4.84
CA GLY A 57 -35.64 -118.36 5.82
C GLY A 57 -35.21 -118.05 7.26
N GLY A 58 -36.07 -118.01 8.28
CA GLY A 58 -37.14 -118.96 8.56
C GLY A 58 -36.59 -120.09 9.43
N GLY A 59 -37.04 -120.18 10.69
CA GLY A 59 -37.00 -121.43 11.44
C GLY A 59 -36.38 -121.34 12.83
N SER A 60 -37.23 -121.05 13.80
CA SER A 60 -37.08 -121.52 15.18
C SER A 60 -37.11 -123.05 15.24
N ALA A 61 -36.58 -123.58 16.33
CA ALA A 61 -36.83 -124.90 16.92
C ALA A 61 -36.20 -126.12 16.23
N ASN A 62 -35.35 -126.85 16.97
CA ASN A 62 -35.76 -128.08 17.67
C ASN A 62 -34.59 -128.88 18.26
N GLN A 63 -34.95 -129.69 19.25
CA GLN A 63 -34.27 -130.88 19.79
C GLN A 63 -33.16 -130.60 20.81
N GLU A 64 -33.38 -130.71 22.14
CA GLU A 64 -34.27 -131.59 22.92
C GLU A 64 -33.84 -133.07 22.91
N GLU A 65 -33.83 -133.63 24.12
CA GLU A 65 -33.69 -135.05 24.51
C GLU A 65 -32.27 -135.64 24.47
N VAL A 66 -31.74 -136.30 25.52
CA VAL A 66 -32.38 -137.33 26.33
C VAL A 66 -31.92 -137.24 27.79
N MET A 67 -32.88 -137.07 28.69
CA MET A 67 -32.78 -137.50 30.09
C MET A 67 -33.02 -139.02 30.11
N GLN A 68 -31.98 -139.79 30.40
CA GLN A 68 -32.15 -141.14 30.94
C GLN A 68 -32.51 -140.97 32.42
N THR A 69 -33.80 -140.92 32.69
CA THR A 69 -34.38 -141.36 33.96
C THR A 69 -34.22 -142.87 34.06
N SER A 70 -33.09 -143.32 34.62
CA SER A 70 -33.07 -144.57 35.36
C SER A 70 -33.64 -144.31 36.75
N PHE A 71 -34.93 -144.56 36.87
CA PHE A 71 -35.61 -144.96 38.10
C PHE A 71 -34.80 -146.07 38.79
N GLU A 72 -34.29 -145.86 40.01
CA GLU A 72 -34.12 -146.97 40.95
C GLU A 72 -34.76 -146.58 42.30
N LEU A 73 -36.02 -146.97 42.39
CA LEU A 73 -36.83 -147.13 43.57
C LEU A 73 -36.23 -148.31 44.37
N LYS A 74 -35.44 -148.06 45.43
CA LYS A 74 -34.89 -149.17 46.26
C LYS A 74 -34.53 -148.81 47.71
N THR A 75 -35.22 -147.83 48.31
CA THR A 75 -35.21 -147.63 49.77
C THR A 75 -35.92 -148.76 50.54
N SER A 76 -36.40 -149.81 49.86
CA SER A 76 -37.28 -150.83 50.45
C SER A 76 -36.90 -152.30 50.17
N LEU A 77 -35.68 -152.62 49.69
CA LEU A 77 -35.26 -154.04 49.52
C LEU A 77 -34.06 -154.54 50.34
N ASP A 78 -32.94 -153.83 50.56
CA ASP A 78 -31.74 -154.45 51.18
C ASP A 78 -31.18 -153.74 52.44
N ASP A 79 -31.81 -152.67 52.92
CA ASP A 79 -31.87 -152.47 54.37
C ASP A 79 -32.66 -153.59 55.07
N PHE A 80 -33.35 -154.45 54.31
CA PHE A 80 -33.76 -155.79 54.75
C PHE A 80 -32.56 -156.75 54.85
N LYS A 81 -31.52 -156.69 54.02
CA LYS A 81 -30.29 -157.49 54.25
C LYS A 81 -29.46 -156.97 55.42
N SER A 82 -29.46 -155.66 55.65
CA SER A 82 -28.75 -155.09 56.80
C SER A 82 -29.53 -155.25 58.11
N SER A 83 -30.87 -155.23 58.08
CA SER A 83 -31.70 -155.35 59.30
C SER A 83 -32.42 -156.68 59.49
N SER A 84 -32.53 -157.61 58.51
CA SER A 84 -33.14 -158.94 58.72
C SER A 84 -32.16 -160.01 59.19
N ASN A 85 -31.02 -159.56 59.72
CA ASN A 85 -30.41 -160.20 60.89
C ASN A 85 -30.99 -159.68 62.22
N ALA A 86 -32.21 -159.15 62.22
CA ALA A 86 -33.17 -159.50 63.25
C ALA A 86 -33.89 -160.78 62.79
N ALA A 87 -34.03 -161.74 63.70
CA ALA A 87 -35.30 -162.43 63.79
C ALA A 87 -36.44 -161.41 63.66
N ILE A 88 -37.30 -161.55 62.64
CA ILE A 88 -38.60 -160.87 62.59
C ILE A 88 -39.52 -161.68 63.49
N ASP A 89 -39.85 -161.18 64.69
CA ASP A 89 -40.66 -161.92 65.68
C ASP A 89 -42.02 -161.24 66.03
N SER A 90 -42.34 -160.04 65.52
CA SER A 90 -43.56 -159.30 65.89
C SER A 90 -44.33 -158.66 64.72
N THR A 91 -45.66 -158.80 64.74
CA THR A 91 -46.62 -158.30 63.74
C THR A 91 -46.81 -156.79 63.70
N GLN A 92 -46.38 -156.04 64.72
CA GLN A 92 -46.54 -154.58 64.74
C GLN A 92 -45.61 -153.85 63.77
N ASP A 93 -44.46 -154.44 63.46
CA ASP A 93 -43.42 -153.79 62.66
C ASP A 93 -43.68 -153.82 61.14
N PHE A 94 -44.59 -154.69 60.66
CA PHE A 94 -44.94 -154.77 59.23
C PHE A 94 -45.99 -153.73 58.80
N LEU A 95 -46.95 -153.43 59.66
CA LEU A 95 -48.05 -152.49 59.35
C LEU A 95 -47.61 -151.02 59.39
N SER A 96 -46.61 -150.68 60.20
CA SER A 96 -46.01 -149.34 60.19
C SER A 96 -45.28 -149.07 58.87
N TRP A 97 -44.62 -150.08 58.30
CA TRP A 97 -43.91 -149.99 57.03
C TRP A 97 -44.84 -149.77 55.82
N TYR A 98 -45.92 -150.55 55.72
CA TYR A 98 -46.88 -150.42 54.60
C TYR A 98 -47.54 -149.03 54.54
N ASN A 99 -47.97 -148.49 55.69
CA ASN A 99 -48.61 -147.17 55.76
C ASN A 99 -47.67 -146.03 55.37
N SER A 100 -46.36 -146.20 55.52
CA SER A 100 -45.37 -145.20 55.11
C SER A 100 -45.31 -145.07 53.59
N ILE A 101 -45.39 -146.19 52.85
CA ILE A 101 -45.25 -146.19 51.38
C ILE A 101 -46.52 -145.66 50.69
N ASP A 102 -47.70 -146.01 51.22
CA ASP A 102 -48.99 -145.56 50.67
C ASP A 102 -49.19 -144.04 50.83
N SER A 103 -48.68 -143.47 51.92
CA SER A 103 -48.71 -142.02 52.17
C SER A 103 -47.84 -141.24 51.17
N GLU A 104 -46.70 -141.80 50.76
CA GLU A 104 -45.73 -141.15 49.85
C GLU A 104 -46.26 -141.07 48.39
N ILE A 105 -47.02 -142.07 47.94
CA ILE A 105 -47.60 -142.08 46.57
C ILE A 105 -48.73 -141.05 46.43
N LEU A 106 -49.52 -140.86 47.49
CA LEU A 106 -50.62 -139.87 47.53
C LEU A 106 -50.11 -138.43 47.61
N GLU A 107 -48.95 -138.19 48.21
CA GLU A 107 -48.35 -136.84 48.28
C GLU A 107 -47.81 -136.34 46.92
N HIS A 108 -47.33 -137.22 46.03
CA HIS A 108 -46.58 -136.82 44.83
C HIS A 108 -47.37 -136.80 43.50
N PHE A 109 -48.70 -137.00 43.51
CA PHE A 109 -49.49 -137.09 42.26
C PHE A 109 -49.78 -135.73 41.59
N ASP A 110 -49.91 -134.66 42.37
CA ASP A 110 -50.37 -133.34 41.91
C ASP A 110 -49.23 -132.31 41.68
N ASP A 111 -47.98 -132.67 41.98
CA ASP A 111 -46.83 -131.76 41.98
C ASP A 111 -46.57 -131.11 40.59
N VAL A 112 -46.81 -131.83 39.49
CA VAL A 112 -46.50 -131.37 38.12
C VAL A 112 -47.42 -130.22 37.66
N TYR A 113 -48.69 -130.22 38.05
CA TYR A 113 -49.63 -129.15 37.67
C TYR A 113 -49.46 -127.90 38.54
N LEU A 114 -49.06 -128.08 39.81
CA LEU A 114 -48.71 -127.00 40.71
C LEU A 114 -47.49 -126.23 40.19
N ASP A 115 -46.45 -126.92 39.72
CA ASP A 115 -45.23 -126.28 39.19
C ASP A 115 -45.52 -125.42 37.95
N TYR A 116 -46.37 -125.88 37.02
CA TYR A 116 -46.72 -125.08 35.82
C TYR A 116 -47.60 -123.86 36.14
N TYR A 117 -48.52 -123.97 37.11
CA TYR A 117 -49.31 -122.84 37.58
C TYR A 117 -48.42 -121.78 38.26
N GLU A 118 -47.42 -122.21 39.04
CA GLU A 118 -46.44 -121.31 39.65
C GLU A 118 -45.63 -120.55 38.59
N GLN A 119 -45.21 -121.20 37.51
CA GLN A 119 -44.49 -120.54 36.41
C GLN A 119 -45.32 -119.46 35.70
N LEU A 120 -46.59 -119.71 35.42
CA LEU A 120 -47.50 -118.73 34.80
C LEU A 120 -47.78 -117.54 35.74
N ARG A 121 -47.98 -117.82 37.03
CA ARG A 121 -48.15 -116.80 38.05
C ARG A 121 -46.90 -115.93 38.20
N ALA A 122 -45.72 -116.54 38.14
CA ALA A 122 -44.44 -115.83 38.14
C ALA A 122 -44.30 -114.90 36.93
N ARG A 123 -44.65 -115.36 35.72
CA ARG A 123 -44.57 -114.54 34.50
C ARG A 123 -45.56 -113.38 34.45
N SER A 124 -46.78 -113.57 34.97
CA SER A 124 -47.72 -112.46 35.15
C SER A 124 -47.16 -111.42 36.12
N ALA A 125 -46.61 -111.87 37.26
CA ALA A 125 -46.01 -110.98 38.25
C ALA A 125 -44.78 -110.23 37.69
N GLU A 126 -43.97 -110.87 36.85
CA GLU A 126 -42.86 -110.20 36.13
C GLU A 126 -43.37 -109.11 35.19
N CYS A 127 -44.45 -109.34 34.44
CA CYS A 127 -45.01 -108.33 33.53
C CYS A 127 -45.64 -107.15 34.30
N ASP A 128 -46.34 -107.43 35.40
CA ASP A 128 -46.91 -106.39 36.27
C ASP A 128 -45.81 -105.54 36.93
N ASN A 129 -44.70 -106.17 37.35
CA ASN A 129 -43.53 -105.46 37.85
C ASN A 129 -42.92 -104.55 36.77
N LEU A 130 -42.79 -105.05 35.55
CA LEU A 130 -42.17 -104.30 34.45
C LEU A 130 -43.04 -103.11 34.00
N LEU A 131 -44.36 -103.26 34.00
CA LEU A 131 -45.29 -102.14 33.83
C LEU A 131 -45.17 -101.11 34.95
N GLY A 132 -45.05 -101.56 36.20
CA GLY A 132 -44.80 -100.69 37.34
C GLY A 132 -43.50 -99.90 37.20
N GLU A 133 -42.42 -100.53 36.74
CA GLU A 133 -41.14 -99.86 36.50
C GLU A 133 -41.21 -98.83 35.36
N ILE A 134 -41.97 -99.12 34.30
CA ILE A 134 -42.20 -98.17 33.19
C ILE A 134 -42.99 -96.96 33.67
N ASP A 135 -44.04 -97.14 34.46
CA ASP A 135 -44.84 -96.03 34.99
C ASP A 135 -44.01 -95.15 35.94
N VAL A 136 -43.20 -95.76 36.81
CA VAL A 136 -42.25 -95.03 37.66
C VAL A 136 -41.23 -94.25 36.81
N SER A 137 -40.74 -94.84 35.73
CA SER A 137 -39.80 -94.19 34.82
C SER A 137 -40.44 -93.02 34.08
N LEU A 138 -41.67 -93.17 33.59
CA LEU A 138 -42.42 -92.09 32.92
C LEU A 138 -42.77 -90.95 33.88
N GLU A 139 -43.12 -91.27 35.13
CA GLU A 139 -43.36 -90.24 36.14
C GLU A 139 -42.06 -89.49 36.48
N SER A 140 -40.93 -90.20 36.57
CA SER A 140 -39.61 -89.59 36.77
C SER A 140 -39.21 -88.67 35.61
N LEU A 141 -39.52 -89.07 34.37
CA LEU A 141 -39.23 -88.27 33.17
C LEU A 141 -40.13 -87.02 33.07
N LYS A 142 -41.40 -87.12 33.48
CA LYS A 142 -42.29 -85.96 33.63
C LYS A 142 -41.78 -85.00 34.70
N LYS A 143 -41.36 -85.51 35.87
CA LYS A 143 -40.74 -84.69 36.92
C LYS A 143 -39.48 -83.98 36.40
N LEU A 144 -38.61 -84.70 35.70
CA LEU A 144 -37.40 -84.13 35.11
C LEU A 144 -37.70 -83.04 34.08
N THR A 145 -38.72 -83.23 33.24
CA THR A 145 -39.14 -82.24 32.24
C THR A 145 -39.67 -80.97 32.92
N ASN A 146 -40.45 -81.12 33.99
CA ASN A 146 -40.96 -79.98 34.75
C ASN A 146 -39.83 -79.23 35.47
N GLU A 147 -38.88 -79.94 36.08
CA GLU A 147 -37.69 -79.34 36.69
C GLU A 147 -36.82 -78.64 35.64
N TYR A 148 -36.62 -79.23 34.46
CA TYR A 148 -35.88 -78.59 33.37
C TYR A 148 -36.55 -77.29 32.92
N ASN A 149 -37.86 -77.29 32.71
CA ASN A 149 -38.61 -76.09 32.32
C ASN A 149 -38.55 -75.01 33.42
N PHE A 150 -38.69 -75.40 34.69
CA PHE A 150 -38.57 -74.50 35.83
C PHE A 150 -37.16 -73.87 35.90
N VAL A 151 -36.11 -74.68 35.77
CA VAL A 151 -34.72 -74.22 35.75
C VAL A 151 -34.47 -73.33 34.53
N SER A 152 -34.98 -73.68 33.35
CA SER A 152 -34.82 -72.88 32.13
C SER A 152 -35.49 -71.51 32.25
N GLU A 153 -36.72 -71.44 32.75
CA GLU A 153 -37.43 -70.17 32.95
C GLU A 153 -36.75 -69.30 34.01
N LYS A 154 -36.32 -69.90 35.13
CA LYS A 154 -35.55 -69.19 36.16
C LYS A 154 -34.18 -68.73 35.65
N THR A 155 -33.49 -69.55 34.87
CA THR A 155 -32.18 -69.20 34.29
C THR A 155 -32.32 -68.11 33.24
N SER A 156 -33.35 -68.16 32.38
CA SER A 156 -33.63 -67.10 31.40
C SER A 156 -33.99 -65.78 32.08
N SER A 157 -34.83 -65.81 33.12
CA SER A 157 -35.17 -64.64 33.92
C SER A 157 -33.95 -64.05 34.64
N LEU A 158 -33.10 -64.91 35.22
CA LEU A 158 -31.85 -64.49 35.84
C LEU A 158 -30.87 -63.91 34.81
N HIS A 159 -30.76 -64.53 33.64
CA HIS A 159 -29.86 -64.08 32.59
C HIS A 159 -30.30 -62.72 32.05
N GLN A 160 -31.61 -62.51 31.83
CA GLN A 160 -32.17 -61.22 31.45
C GLN A 160 -31.98 -60.16 32.55
N ALA A 161 -32.18 -60.53 33.82
CA ALA A 161 -31.92 -59.62 34.94
C ALA A 161 -30.43 -59.25 35.04
N SER A 162 -29.53 -60.21 34.84
CA SER A 162 -28.08 -59.98 34.81
C SER A 162 -27.68 -59.09 33.64
N GLU A 163 -28.25 -59.29 32.45
CA GLU A 163 -27.97 -58.48 31.27
C GLU A 163 -28.43 -57.04 31.46
N ASN A 164 -29.63 -56.84 31.99
CA ASN A 164 -30.13 -55.50 32.36
C ASN A 164 -29.22 -54.83 33.40
N LEU A 165 -28.75 -55.58 34.40
CA LEU A 165 -27.86 -55.06 35.45
C LEU A 165 -26.49 -54.70 34.88
N LEU A 166 -25.98 -55.47 33.91
CA LEU A 166 -24.72 -55.21 33.22
C LEU A 166 -24.82 -53.98 32.31
N GLN A 167 -25.95 -53.80 31.63
CA GLN A 167 -26.27 -52.57 30.88
C GLN A 167 -26.35 -51.36 31.81
N ASP A 168 -27.05 -51.48 32.94
CA ASP A 168 -27.14 -50.42 33.94
C ASP A 168 -25.78 -50.08 34.54
N GLN A 169 -24.95 -51.09 34.86
CA GLN A 169 -23.59 -50.88 35.34
C GLN A 169 -22.73 -50.14 34.30
N THR A 170 -22.83 -50.52 33.03
CA THR A 170 -22.09 -49.87 31.94
C THR A 170 -22.54 -48.41 31.80
N ARG A 171 -23.85 -48.17 31.78
CA ARG A 171 -24.44 -46.83 31.72
C ARG A 171 -24.06 -45.96 32.92
N LEU A 172 -24.10 -46.51 34.14
CA LEU A 172 -23.71 -45.78 35.34
C LEU A 172 -22.22 -45.46 35.35
N ASN A 173 -21.38 -46.35 34.82
CA ASN A 173 -19.96 -46.07 34.64
C ASN A 173 -19.71 -44.96 33.61
N GLU A 174 -20.42 -44.96 32.48
CA GLU A 174 -20.35 -43.88 31.48
C GLU A 174 -20.77 -42.53 32.08
N ILE A 175 -21.89 -42.49 32.80
CA ILE A 175 -22.35 -41.29 33.51
C ILE A 175 -21.33 -40.86 34.57
N GLY A 176 -20.76 -41.81 35.30
CA GLY A 176 -19.72 -41.55 36.29
C GLY A 176 -18.46 -40.93 35.68
N GLU A 177 -18.02 -41.43 34.53
CA GLU A 177 -16.90 -40.87 33.76
C GLU A 177 -17.21 -39.46 33.24
N ASP A 178 -18.43 -39.23 32.74
CA ASP A 178 -18.84 -37.92 32.26
C ASP A 178 -18.92 -36.88 33.38
N ILE A 179 -19.44 -37.27 34.55
CA ILE A 179 -19.42 -36.41 35.74
C ILE A 179 -17.97 -36.10 36.14
N ARG A 180 -17.08 -37.10 36.18
CA ARG A 180 -15.66 -36.91 36.49
C ARG A 180 -14.99 -35.92 35.52
N LYS A 181 -15.23 -36.07 34.21
CA LYS A 181 -14.69 -35.18 33.17
C LYS A 181 -15.15 -33.73 33.38
N ARG A 182 -16.44 -33.52 33.66
CA ARG A 182 -16.99 -32.17 33.90
C ARG A 182 -16.50 -31.57 35.22
N LEU A 183 -16.42 -32.38 36.28
CA LEU A 183 -15.98 -31.95 37.61
C LEU A 183 -14.49 -31.54 37.65
N LYS A 184 -13.66 -32.10 36.76
CA LYS A 184 -12.25 -31.72 36.60
C LYS A 184 -12.08 -30.19 36.48
N TYR A 185 -12.92 -29.52 35.70
CA TYR A 185 -12.84 -28.06 35.50
C TYR A 185 -13.25 -27.25 36.74
N PHE A 186 -13.94 -27.84 37.72
CA PHE A 186 -14.35 -27.16 38.95
C PHE A 186 -13.39 -27.42 40.11
N THR A 187 -12.64 -28.53 40.10
CA THR A 187 -11.72 -28.90 41.19
C THR A 187 -10.33 -28.28 41.06
N GLN A 188 -9.90 -27.94 39.83
CA GLN A 188 -8.54 -27.47 39.57
C GLN A 188 -8.23 -26.05 40.06
N ALA A 189 -9.25 -25.20 40.26
CA ALA A 189 -9.08 -23.79 40.61
C ALA A 189 -8.25 -23.58 41.88
N GLU A 190 -8.51 -24.35 42.93
CA GLU A 190 -7.81 -24.21 44.22
C GLU A 190 -6.36 -24.66 44.12
N SER A 191 -6.10 -25.78 43.43
CA SER A 191 -4.74 -26.29 43.18
C SER A 191 -3.90 -25.31 42.36
N ILE A 192 -4.50 -24.68 41.35
CA ILE A 192 -3.83 -23.65 40.54
C ILE A 192 -3.56 -22.41 41.38
N SER A 193 -4.55 -21.93 42.13
CA SER A 193 -4.39 -20.74 42.98
C SER A 193 -3.30 -20.91 44.04
N GLN A 194 -3.20 -22.08 44.68
CA GLN A 194 -2.13 -22.37 45.64
C GLN A 194 -0.74 -22.38 44.99
N ARG A 195 -0.61 -22.98 43.79
CA ARG A 195 0.66 -23.00 43.06
C ARG A 195 1.11 -21.60 42.66
N LEU A 196 0.19 -20.73 42.23
CA LEU A 196 0.49 -19.33 41.88
C LEU A 196 0.79 -18.44 43.09
N GLN A 197 0.40 -18.84 44.30
CA GLN A 197 0.76 -18.11 45.53
C GLN A 197 2.19 -18.39 46.00
N ASN A 198 2.83 -19.45 45.51
CA ASN A 198 4.19 -19.80 45.93
C ASN A 198 5.21 -18.81 45.33
N PRO A 199 5.96 -18.05 46.16
CA PRO A 199 6.89 -17.02 45.69
C PRO A 199 8.13 -17.59 44.99
N THR A 200 8.43 -18.88 45.18
CA THR A 200 9.52 -19.60 44.52
C THR A 200 9.14 -20.11 43.12
N PHE A 201 7.87 -19.98 42.72
CA PHE A 201 7.41 -20.46 41.43
C PHE A 201 7.86 -19.52 40.31
N SER A 202 8.79 -20.01 39.47
CA SER A 202 9.36 -19.23 38.36
C SER A 202 8.48 -19.33 37.11
N VAL A 203 8.24 -18.17 36.50
CA VAL A 203 7.56 -18.01 35.21
C VAL A 203 8.33 -18.67 34.07
N SER A 204 9.65 -18.90 34.22
CA SER A 204 10.50 -19.48 33.17
C SER A 204 10.40 -21.01 33.05
N ASN A 205 9.64 -21.68 33.91
CA ASN A 205 9.50 -23.14 33.90
C ASN A 205 8.34 -23.56 32.97
N ASP A 206 8.49 -24.66 32.23
CA ASP A 206 7.45 -25.16 31.31
C ASP A 206 6.17 -25.55 32.07
N THR A 207 6.29 -25.92 33.35
CA THR A 207 5.13 -26.16 34.23
C THR A 207 4.23 -24.94 34.39
N PHE A 208 4.76 -23.73 34.20
CA PHE A 208 3.97 -22.49 34.22
C PHE A 208 3.06 -22.41 32.99
N VAL A 209 3.56 -22.81 31.81
CA VAL A 209 2.80 -22.86 30.56
C VAL A 209 1.67 -23.88 30.67
N ASP A 210 1.91 -25.04 31.29
CA ASP A 210 0.86 -26.04 31.55
C ASP A 210 -0.27 -25.49 32.44
N ILE A 211 0.10 -24.70 33.46
CA ILE A 211 -0.89 -24.03 34.31
C ILE A 211 -1.68 -22.99 33.51
N LEU A 212 -1.04 -22.19 32.66
CA LEU A 212 -1.75 -21.23 31.80
C LEU A 212 -2.72 -21.94 30.85
N ASN A 213 -2.28 -23.00 30.15
CA ASN A 213 -3.14 -23.78 29.27
C ASN A 213 -4.35 -24.34 30.03
N THR A 214 -4.13 -24.84 31.24
CA THR A 214 -5.22 -25.33 32.09
C THR A 214 -6.19 -24.21 32.50
N ILE A 215 -5.69 -23.01 32.83
CA ILE A 215 -6.54 -21.85 33.16
C ILE A 215 -7.37 -21.44 31.94
N ASP A 216 -6.74 -21.37 30.76
CA ASP A 216 -7.41 -21.02 29.50
C ASP A 216 -8.51 -22.02 29.15
N ASP A 217 -8.20 -23.32 29.17
CA ASP A 217 -9.15 -24.40 28.88
C ASP A 217 -10.34 -24.36 29.86
N CYS A 218 -10.07 -24.09 31.15
CA CYS A 218 -11.11 -23.89 32.15
C CYS A 218 -11.97 -22.65 31.86
N LEU A 219 -11.37 -21.52 31.48
CA LEU A 219 -12.11 -20.30 31.14
C LEU A 219 -12.96 -20.47 29.88
N GLU A 220 -12.44 -21.15 28.85
CA GLU A 220 -13.16 -21.46 27.63
C GLU A 220 -14.33 -22.41 27.90
N TYR A 221 -14.12 -23.45 28.71
CA TYR A 221 -15.18 -24.37 29.12
C TYR A 221 -16.31 -23.67 29.90
N MET A 222 -15.96 -22.74 30.82
CA MET A 222 -16.97 -21.95 31.55
C MET A 222 -17.74 -21.00 30.63
N ARG A 223 -17.08 -20.43 29.60
CA ARG A 223 -17.74 -19.59 28.58
C ARG A 223 -18.68 -20.40 27.69
N ALA A 224 -18.29 -21.61 27.29
CA ALA A 224 -19.11 -22.49 26.46
C ALA A 224 -20.34 -23.05 27.21
N ASN A 225 -20.29 -23.14 28.54
CA ASN A 225 -21.36 -23.71 29.37
C ASN A 225 -21.91 -22.71 30.41
N PRO A 226 -22.55 -21.59 29.97
CA PRO A 226 -23.05 -20.57 30.88
C PRO A 226 -24.26 -21.01 31.70
N THR A 227 -24.90 -22.13 31.34
CA THR A 227 -26.11 -22.66 31.99
C THR A 227 -25.82 -23.37 33.32
N PHE A 228 -24.56 -23.69 33.64
CA PHE A 228 -24.23 -24.33 34.91
C PHE A 228 -24.28 -23.34 36.09
N SER A 229 -24.87 -23.77 37.21
CA SER A 229 -25.10 -22.94 38.40
C SER A 229 -23.85 -22.22 38.92
N GLU A 230 -22.71 -22.91 38.98
CA GLU A 230 -21.46 -22.34 39.53
C GLU A 230 -20.48 -21.85 38.46
N ALA A 231 -20.83 -21.89 37.17
CA ALA A 231 -19.91 -21.51 36.09
C ALA A 231 -19.44 -20.05 36.20
N SER A 232 -20.33 -19.13 36.57
CA SER A 232 -19.97 -17.71 36.75
C SER A 232 -19.00 -17.50 37.92
N ALA A 233 -19.21 -18.18 39.05
CA ALA A 233 -18.36 -18.07 40.23
C ALA A 233 -16.95 -18.63 39.95
N TYR A 234 -16.85 -19.80 39.31
CA TYR A 234 -15.55 -20.38 38.93
C TYR A 234 -14.88 -19.61 37.80
N GLY A 235 -15.63 -19.06 36.85
CA GLY A 235 -15.10 -18.13 35.85
C GLY A 235 -14.38 -16.95 36.49
N ILE A 236 -14.96 -16.33 37.53
CA ILE A 236 -14.31 -15.26 38.29
C ILE A 236 -13.04 -15.77 39.02
N LYS A 237 -13.08 -16.94 39.65
CA LYS A 237 -11.91 -17.54 40.32
C LYS A 237 -10.75 -17.77 39.34
N TYR A 238 -11.03 -18.33 38.16
CA TYR A 238 -10.01 -18.56 37.12
C TYR A 238 -9.49 -17.25 36.54
N ARG A 239 -10.34 -16.23 36.35
CA ARG A 239 -9.91 -14.90 35.93
C ARG A 239 -8.99 -14.23 36.95
N ASN A 240 -9.25 -14.42 38.25
CA ASN A 240 -8.34 -13.98 39.31
C ASN A 240 -7.01 -14.74 39.31
N CYS A 241 -7.02 -16.04 39.02
CA CYS A 241 -5.79 -16.82 38.85
C CYS A 241 -4.99 -16.33 37.64
N LEU A 242 -5.67 -16.07 36.52
CA LEU A 242 -5.08 -15.50 35.31
C LEU A 242 -4.45 -14.13 35.61
N SER A 243 -5.15 -13.22 36.29
CA SER A 243 -4.63 -11.91 36.68
C SER A 243 -3.38 -11.99 37.55
N LYS A 244 -3.32 -12.96 38.48
CA LYS A 244 -2.09 -13.22 39.27
C LYS A 244 -0.96 -13.72 38.37
N ALA A 245 -1.24 -14.66 37.48
CA ALA A 245 -0.24 -15.20 36.55
C ALA A 245 0.30 -14.12 35.59
N THR A 246 -0.57 -13.27 35.05
CA THR A 246 -0.15 -12.12 34.21
C THR A 246 0.67 -11.11 34.99
N GLN A 247 0.34 -10.84 36.25
CA GLN A 247 1.16 -9.98 37.10
C GLN A 247 2.54 -10.58 37.40
N MET A 248 2.65 -11.89 37.61
CA MET A 248 3.94 -12.56 37.76
C MET A 248 4.79 -12.45 36.49
N MET A 249 4.19 -12.67 35.31
CA MET A 249 4.86 -12.47 34.02
C MET A 249 5.35 -11.03 33.86
N LYS A 250 4.49 -10.05 34.15
CA LYS A 250 4.82 -8.62 34.12
C LYS A 250 5.99 -8.28 35.03
N ASN A 251 5.94 -8.72 36.29
CA ASN A 251 7.00 -8.45 37.26
C ASN A 251 8.33 -9.09 36.85
N TYR A 252 8.30 -10.31 36.32
CA TYR A 252 9.52 -10.97 35.84
C TYR A 252 10.17 -10.19 34.70
N VAL A 253 9.41 -9.84 33.66
CA VAL A 253 9.93 -9.07 32.52
C VAL A 253 10.42 -7.71 32.97
N SER A 254 9.64 -7.01 33.80
CA SER A 254 10.02 -5.71 34.37
C SER A 254 11.34 -5.78 35.15
N ASN A 255 11.56 -6.83 35.95
CA ASN A 255 12.80 -7.00 36.70
C ASN A 255 14.00 -7.28 35.77
N VAL A 256 13.82 -8.11 34.74
CA VAL A 256 14.88 -8.39 33.76
C VAL A 256 15.27 -7.12 33.01
N LEU A 257 14.30 -6.33 32.57
CA LEU A 257 14.53 -5.07 31.86
C LEU A 257 15.15 -4.00 32.79
N ALA A 258 14.61 -3.83 34.00
CA ALA A 258 15.16 -2.88 34.98
C ALA A 258 16.62 -3.22 35.36
N ASN A 259 16.95 -4.51 35.49
CA ASN A 259 18.31 -4.96 35.72
C ASN A 259 19.24 -4.64 34.53
N ALA A 260 18.76 -4.79 33.30
CA ALA A 260 19.52 -4.39 32.11
C ALA A 260 19.77 -2.88 32.09
N THR A 261 18.75 -2.07 32.40
CA THR A 261 18.85 -0.61 32.53
C THR A 261 19.86 -0.21 33.61
N ALA A 262 19.76 -0.80 34.81
CA ALA A 262 20.64 -0.51 35.92
C ALA A 262 22.11 -0.84 35.62
N GLN A 263 22.37 -1.94 34.89
CA GLN A 263 23.74 -2.30 34.47
C GLN A 263 24.35 -1.31 33.48
N ILE A 264 23.52 -0.64 32.67
CA ILE A 264 23.96 0.40 31.74
C ILE A 264 24.23 1.69 32.49
N LEU A 265 23.32 2.10 33.38
CA LEU A 265 23.44 3.33 34.17
C LEU A 265 24.56 3.27 35.23
N ALA A 266 24.88 2.09 35.76
CA ALA A 266 25.91 1.91 36.78
C ALA A 266 27.35 1.96 36.25
N LYS A 267 27.54 1.92 34.93
CA LYS A 267 28.82 2.23 34.30
C LYS A 267 28.73 3.64 33.75
N ASP A 268 29.74 4.48 34.00
CA ASP A 268 29.91 5.77 33.32
C ASP A 268 30.21 5.54 31.82
N ALA A 269 29.20 5.07 31.09
CA ALA A 269 29.24 4.89 29.63
C ALA A 269 29.40 6.22 28.90
N LEU A 270 29.29 7.35 29.61
CA LEU A 270 29.52 8.70 29.14
C LEU A 270 31.02 9.08 29.04
N GLU A 271 31.94 8.31 29.64
CA GLU A 271 33.39 8.55 29.51
C GLU A 271 34.02 7.83 28.30
N GLN A 272 33.32 6.86 27.70
CA GLN A 272 33.73 6.20 26.45
C GLN A 272 33.06 6.90 25.27
N GLY A 273 33.78 7.09 24.16
CA GLY A 273 33.27 7.83 23.00
C GLY A 273 31.88 7.38 22.54
N SER A 274 31.11 8.31 21.97
CA SER A 274 29.67 8.17 21.68
C SER A 274 29.27 6.83 21.02
N GLU A 275 30.03 6.33 20.04
CA GLU A 275 29.73 5.05 19.35
C GLU A 275 29.87 3.82 20.26
N ALA A 276 30.88 3.79 21.13
CA ALA A 276 31.09 2.68 22.07
C ALA A 276 29.97 2.62 23.13
N ALA A 277 29.43 3.78 23.51
CA ALA A 277 28.30 3.87 24.42
C ALA A 277 27.02 3.26 23.81
N PHE A 278 26.69 3.60 22.56
CA PHE A 278 25.53 3.01 21.86
C PHE A 278 25.67 1.50 21.68
N ALA A 279 26.85 1.00 21.31
CA ALA A 279 27.09 -0.44 21.20
C ALA A 279 26.83 -1.18 22.54
N LEU A 280 27.19 -0.58 23.67
CA LEU A 280 26.87 -1.11 25.01
C LEU A 280 25.37 -1.05 25.31
N PHE A 281 24.69 0.06 24.96
CA PHE A 281 23.25 0.24 25.18
C PHE A 281 22.42 -0.81 24.44
N TYR A 282 22.81 -1.16 23.22
CA TYR A 282 22.15 -2.22 22.47
C TYR A 282 22.59 -3.61 22.94
N GLY A 283 23.89 -3.86 23.07
CA GLY A 283 24.41 -5.20 23.40
C GLY A 283 23.88 -5.78 24.72
N LYS A 284 23.68 -4.93 25.74
CA LYS A 284 23.14 -5.37 27.03
C LYS A 284 21.65 -5.73 26.99
N PHE A 285 20.84 -4.99 26.24
CA PHE A 285 19.44 -5.35 26.01
C PHE A 285 19.32 -6.60 25.11
N GLN A 286 20.13 -6.70 24.06
CA GLN A 286 20.15 -7.89 23.21
C GLN A 286 20.49 -9.17 24.00
N ALA A 287 21.37 -9.09 25.00
CA ALA A 287 21.70 -10.22 25.87
C ALA A 287 20.54 -10.67 26.77
N SER A 288 19.60 -9.78 27.12
CA SER A 288 18.40 -10.12 27.90
C SER A 288 17.22 -10.57 27.03
N ALA A 289 17.26 -10.31 25.72
CA ALA A 289 16.20 -10.62 24.77
C ALA A 289 15.73 -12.08 24.78
N PRO A 290 16.60 -13.12 24.78
CA PRO A 290 16.13 -14.52 24.74
C PRO A 290 15.25 -14.91 25.95
N LYS A 291 15.55 -14.34 27.13
CA LYS A 291 14.80 -14.63 28.37
C LYS A 291 13.42 -14.00 28.33
N VAL A 292 13.33 -12.76 27.86
CA VAL A 292 12.06 -12.03 27.74
C VAL A 292 11.23 -12.60 26.58
N LYS A 293 11.87 -12.90 25.44
CA LYS A 293 11.23 -13.46 24.25
C LYS A 293 10.49 -14.76 24.52
N ARG A 294 11.03 -15.63 25.38
CA ARG A 294 10.35 -16.88 25.77
C ARG A 294 8.99 -16.62 26.42
N ILE A 295 8.85 -15.54 27.18
CA ILE A 295 7.61 -15.19 27.90
C ILE A 295 6.69 -14.36 27.00
N THR A 296 7.23 -13.42 26.22
CA THR A 296 6.41 -12.64 25.30
C THR A 296 5.82 -13.51 24.20
N ALA A 297 6.56 -14.50 23.68
CA ALA A 297 6.05 -15.44 22.70
C ALA A 297 4.86 -16.28 23.23
N THR A 298 4.88 -16.69 24.50
CA THR A 298 3.74 -17.42 25.09
C THR A 298 2.53 -16.51 25.29
N ILE A 299 2.74 -15.23 25.58
CA ILE A 299 1.65 -14.23 25.65
C ILE A 299 1.07 -13.97 24.26
N GLU A 300 1.93 -13.79 23.26
CA GLU A 300 1.55 -13.50 21.86
C GLU A 300 0.75 -14.66 21.23
N GLU A 301 1.10 -15.92 21.53
CA GLU A 301 0.33 -17.10 21.11
C GLU A 301 -1.09 -17.15 21.71
N ARG A 302 -1.33 -16.45 22.83
CA ARG A 302 -2.56 -16.54 23.63
C ARG A 302 -3.45 -15.30 23.52
N LEU A 303 -3.13 -14.35 22.63
CA LEU A 303 -3.87 -13.08 22.51
C LEU A 303 -5.36 -13.27 22.21
N GLU A 304 -5.72 -14.26 21.39
CA GLU A 304 -7.11 -14.52 21.02
C GLU A 304 -7.94 -15.17 22.15
N ARG A 305 -7.29 -15.76 23.15
CA ARG A 305 -7.97 -16.52 24.20
C ARG A 305 -8.63 -15.63 25.26
N SER A 306 -8.03 -14.47 25.56
CA SER A 306 -8.47 -13.57 26.63
C SER A 306 -7.91 -12.15 26.47
N VAL A 307 -8.74 -11.15 26.77
CA VAL A 307 -8.40 -9.71 26.73
C VAL A 307 -7.31 -9.35 27.76
N GLU A 308 -7.20 -10.10 28.85
CA GLU A 308 -6.15 -9.91 29.86
C GLU A 308 -4.73 -10.06 29.28
N TYR A 309 -4.54 -10.90 28.25
CA TYR A 309 -3.24 -11.05 27.57
C TYR A 309 -2.91 -9.85 26.67
N GLU A 310 -3.89 -9.28 25.98
CA GLU A 310 -3.72 -8.07 25.17
C GLU A 310 -3.32 -6.87 26.05
N GLN A 311 -4.01 -6.70 27.19
CA GLN A 311 -3.67 -5.67 28.18
C GLN A 311 -2.27 -5.88 28.78
N LEU A 312 -1.89 -7.14 29.03
CA LEU A 312 -0.55 -7.48 29.50
C LEU A 312 0.50 -7.11 28.45
N LEU A 313 0.31 -7.49 27.19
CA LEU A 313 1.25 -7.20 26.10
C LEU A 313 1.42 -5.68 25.93
N ALA A 314 0.32 -4.92 25.92
CA ALA A 314 0.36 -3.46 25.86
C ALA A 314 1.13 -2.84 27.03
N ALA A 315 0.97 -3.38 28.25
CA ALA A 315 1.73 -2.94 29.42
C ALA A 315 3.22 -3.30 29.34
N LEU A 316 3.56 -4.46 28.76
CA LEU A 316 4.95 -4.87 28.53
C LEU A 316 5.64 -4.00 27.50
N HIS A 317 4.96 -3.65 26.39
CA HIS A 317 5.46 -2.68 25.41
C HIS A 317 5.77 -1.34 26.10
N GLN A 318 4.84 -0.81 26.89
CA GLN A 318 5.02 0.46 27.58
C GLN A 318 6.20 0.41 28.56
N GLN A 319 6.33 -0.67 29.35
CA GLN A 319 7.44 -0.83 30.29
C GLN A 319 8.79 -0.94 29.58
N PHE A 320 8.87 -1.71 28.49
CA PHE A 320 10.08 -1.82 27.68
C PHE A 320 10.51 -0.46 27.14
N LEU A 321 9.59 0.26 26.50
CA LEU A 321 9.86 1.56 25.89
C LEU A 321 10.20 2.63 26.95
N ALA A 322 9.56 2.61 28.13
CA ALA A 322 9.90 3.52 29.23
C ALA A 322 11.34 3.30 29.77
N GLN A 323 11.75 2.04 29.89
CA GLN A 323 13.13 1.71 30.28
C GLN A 323 14.13 2.14 29.20
N ARG A 324 13.81 1.94 27.92
CA ARG A 324 14.63 2.41 26.79
C ARG A 324 14.73 3.95 26.75
N ALA A 325 13.61 4.65 26.90
CA ALA A 325 13.57 6.12 26.92
C ALA A 325 14.47 6.74 28.00
N THR A 326 14.57 6.11 29.16
CA THR A 326 15.42 6.57 30.27
C THR A 326 16.91 6.65 29.88
N ILE A 327 17.37 5.77 28.98
CA ILE A 327 18.77 5.73 28.53
C ILE A 327 18.94 6.50 27.22
N MET A 328 18.05 6.25 26.26
CA MET A 328 18.22 6.71 24.88
C MET A 328 17.94 8.21 24.72
N SER A 329 16.93 8.77 25.37
CA SER A 329 16.57 10.19 25.17
C SER A 329 17.73 11.12 25.54
N GLY A 330 18.37 10.90 26.70
CA GLY A 330 19.53 11.69 27.11
C GLY A 330 20.77 11.46 26.25
N ALA A 331 21.02 10.21 25.82
CA ALA A 331 22.15 9.88 24.97
C ALA A 331 22.01 10.48 23.56
N VAL A 332 20.83 10.41 22.96
CA VAL A 332 20.51 10.99 21.65
C VAL A 332 20.62 12.52 21.69
N GLU A 333 20.06 13.15 22.72
CA GLU A 333 20.16 14.60 22.89
C GLU A 333 21.62 15.07 22.98
N GLN A 334 22.43 14.36 23.77
CA GLN A 334 23.84 14.69 23.91
C GLN A 334 24.62 14.46 22.61
N ALA A 335 24.36 13.36 21.89
CA ALA A 335 25.00 13.05 20.61
C ALA A 335 24.69 14.10 19.53
N ILE A 336 23.42 14.52 19.41
CA ILE A 336 23.02 15.56 18.44
C ILE A 336 23.62 16.92 18.81
N ARG A 337 23.67 17.27 20.10
CA ARG A 337 24.34 18.50 20.56
C ARG A 337 25.84 18.48 20.26
N ASP A 338 26.50 17.33 20.41
CA ASP A 338 27.92 17.18 20.09
C ASP A 338 28.18 17.22 18.57
N LEU A 339 27.28 16.68 17.74
CA LEU A 339 27.29 16.89 16.28
C LEU A 339 27.15 18.39 15.94
N GLY A 340 26.24 19.09 16.61
CA GLY A 340 26.09 20.55 16.50
C GLY A 340 27.35 21.32 16.87
N ARG A 341 28.13 20.84 17.84
CA ARG A 341 29.43 21.43 18.22
C ARG A 341 30.54 21.11 17.23
N LYS A 342 30.52 19.92 16.61
CA LYS A 342 31.50 19.49 15.60
C LYS A 342 31.34 20.25 14.28
N HIS A 343 30.11 20.40 13.80
CA HIS A 343 29.80 21.06 12.53
C HIS A 343 29.45 22.56 12.72
N LYS A 344 30.26 23.29 13.49
CA LYS A 344 30.06 24.74 13.67
C LYS A 344 30.34 25.48 12.36
N GLY A 345 29.30 26.10 11.79
CA GLY A 345 29.38 26.92 10.59
C GLY A 345 28.96 26.22 9.30
N ASP A 346 28.88 24.89 9.29
CA ASP A 346 28.34 24.12 8.15
C ASP A 346 26.98 23.53 8.52
N HIS A 347 25.93 24.26 8.15
CA HIS A 347 24.55 23.86 8.43
C HIS A 347 24.12 22.62 7.62
N CYS A 348 24.62 22.46 6.39
CA CYS A 348 24.26 21.36 5.51
C CYS A 348 24.87 20.04 6.03
N ALA A 349 26.15 20.04 6.40
CA ALA A 349 26.79 18.87 7.01
C ALA A 349 26.17 18.51 8.37
N LEU A 350 25.77 19.50 9.17
CA LEU A 350 25.06 19.25 10.43
C LEU A 350 23.72 18.53 10.19
N VAL A 351 22.88 19.02 9.27
CA VAL A 351 21.59 18.39 8.97
C VAL A 351 21.79 16.97 8.44
N ARG A 352 22.70 16.76 7.47
CA ARG A 352 23.00 15.42 6.95
C ARG A 352 23.44 14.45 8.04
N SER A 353 24.42 14.84 8.86
CA SER A 353 24.96 13.97 9.91
C SER A 353 23.96 13.69 11.03
N ALA A 354 23.18 14.70 11.45
CA ALA A 354 22.17 14.53 12.50
C ALA A 354 20.98 13.68 12.03
N CYS A 355 20.52 13.87 10.79
CA CYS A 355 19.48 13.05 10.19
C CYS A 355 19.97 11.61 9.96
N ALA A 356 21.16 11.40 9.38
CA ALA A 356 21.73 10.07 9.17
C ALA A 356 21.90 9.31 10.50
N PHE A 357 22.40 9.99 11.54
CA PHE A 357 22.46 9.43 12.89
C PHE A 357 21.07 8.99 13.39
N MET A 358 20.04 9.84 13.22
CA MET A 358 18.69 9.48 13.62
C MET A 358 18.06 8.37 12.80
N VAL A 359 18.38 8.25 11.50
CA VAL A 359 17.95 7.10 10.67
C VAL A 359 18.50 5.81 11.28
N HIS A 360 19.78 5.77 11.64
CA HIS A 360 20.40 4.60 12.28
C HIS A 360 19.78 4.28 13.64
N VAL A 361 19.60 5.28 14.51
CA VAL A 361 18.93 5.09 15.81
C VAL A 361 17.52 4.53 15.60
N CYS A 362 16.78 5.03 14.61
CA CYS A 362 15.43 4.55 14.36
C CYS A 362 15.42 3.09 13.88
N GLN A 363 16.32 2.73 12.97
CA GLN A 363 16.44 1.35 12.49
C GLN A 363 16.88 0.39 13.60
N ASP A 364 17.83 0.81 14.44
CA ASP A 364 18.34 -0.02 15.54
C ASP A 364 17.30 -0.23 16.65
N GLU A 365 16.55 0.80 17.04
CA GLU A 365 15.44 0.68 18.00
C GLU A 365 14.31 -0.20 17.46
N HIS A 366 13.94 -0.01 16.20
CA HIS A 366 12.92 -0.84 15.55
C HIS A 366 13.37 -2.31 15.53
N ARG A 367 14.61 -2.57 15.09
CA ARG A 367 15.19 -3.92 15.09
C ARG A 367 15.26 -4.51 16.49
N LEU A 368 15.64 -3.72 17.50
CA LEU A 368 15.72 -4.18 18.88
C LEU A 368 14.33 -4.57 19.39
N PHE A 369 13.30 -3.75 19.15
CA PHE A 369 11.94 -4.04 19.57
C PHE A 369 11.46 -5.40 19.06
N TYR A 370 11.67 -5.70 17.77
CA TYR A 370 11.29 -6.99 17.16
C TYR A 370 12.14 -8.19 17.59
N GLN A 371 13.23 -7.98 18.34
CA GLN A 371 13.91 -9.08 19.02
C GLN A 371 13.15 -9.54 20.27
N PHE A 372 12.35 -8.67 20.89
CA PHE A 372 11.57 -8.97 22.09
C PHE A 372 10.11 -9.34 21.79
N PHE A 373 9.50 -8.68 20.80
CA PHE A 373 8.08 -8.81 20.47
C PHE A 373 7.92 -9.14 18.98
N ALA A 374 6.92 -9.93 18.61
CA ALA A 374 6.58 -10.21 17.22
C ALA A 374 5.50 -9.26 16.67
N GLN A 375 4.64 -8.72 17.53
CA GLN A 375 3.52 -7.86 17.11
C GLN A 375 3.91 -6.39 16.93
N PRO A 376 3.35 -5.69 15.92
CA PRO A 376 3.55 -4.25 15.76
C PRO A 376 2.86 -3.49 16.91
N SER A 377 3.43 -2.35 17.30
CA SER A 377 2.93 -1.55 18.42
C SER A 377 2.92 -0.07 18.08
N GLY A 378 1.74 0.56 18.15
CA GLY A 378 1.64 2.02 17.99
C GLY A 378 2.38 2.81 19.09
N GLN A 379 2.65 2.18 20.23
CA GLN A 379 3.45 2.79 21.29
C GLN A 379 4.93 2.94 20.87
N LEU A 380 5.44 2.04 20.02
CA LEU A 380 6.78 2.15 19.46
C LEU A 380 6.86 3.41 18.59
N THR A 381 5.90 3.62 17.69
CA THR A 381 5.85 4.83 16.84
C THR A 381 5.84 6.10 17.70
N ALA A 382 5.04 6.15 18.77
CA ALA A 382 5.01 7.29 19.69
C ALA A 382 6.35 7.53 20.42
N TYR A 383 7.02 6.46 20.86
CA TYR A 383 8.36 6.55 21.46
C TYR A 383 9.39 7.11 20.47
N MET A 384 9.35 6.62 19.23
CA MET A 384 10.26 7.02 18.16
C MET A 384 10.02 8.46 17.72
N GLU A 385 8.77 8.91 17.68
CA GLU A 385 8.41 10.32 17.48
C GLU A 385 9.01 11.19 18.59
N GLY A 386 8.98 10.72 19.84
CA GLY A 386 9.63 11.41 20.97
C GLY A 386 11.13 11.58 20.78
N LEU A 387 11.84 10.54 20.32
CA LEU A 387 13.27 10.64 20.01
C LEU A 387 13.54 11.58 18.82
N CYS A 388 12.74 11.51 17.77
CA CYS A 388 12.89 12.38 16.60
C CYS A 388 12.55 13.84 16.92
N THR A 389 11.67 14.11 17.90
CA THR A 389 11.38 15.47 18.37
C THR A 389 12.63 16.16 18.92
N ILE A 390 13.55 15.41 19.54
CA ILE A 390 14.84 15.95 20.01
C ILE A 390 15.67 16.49 18.84
N LEU A 391 15.67 15.79 17.70
CA LEU A 391 16.32 16.24 16.47
C LEU A 391 15.70 17.56 15.98
N TYR A 392 14.37 17.63 15.96
CA TYR A 392 13.63 18.83 15.55
C TYR A 392 13.94 20.02 16.44
N ASP A 393 13.82 19.86 17.75
CA ASP A 393 14.07 20.94 18.72
C ASP A 393 15.51 21.46 18.67
N THR A 394 16.46 20.58 18.30
CA THR A 394 17.86 20.96 18.15
C THR A 394 18.13 21.65 16.82
N LEU A 395 17.58 21.18 15.69
CA LEU A 395 17.85 21.71 14.35
C LEU A 395 17.05 22.98 14.03
N ARG A 396 15.81 23.08 14.50
CA ARG A 396 14.90 24.19 14.19
C ARG A 396 15.49 25.58 14.52
N PRO A 397 16.10 25.83 15.70
CA PRO A 397 16.70 27.12 16.00
C PRO A 397 17.84 27.52 15.04
N PHE A 398 18.56 26.54 14.48
CA PHE A 398 19.59 26.83 13.49
C PHE A 398 18.96 27.26 12.17
N ILE A 399 17.95 26.51 11.68
CA ILE A 399 17.26 26.80 10.41
C ILE A 399 16.64 28.20 10.40
N ILE A 400 15.99 28.60 11.50
CA ILE A 400 15.36 29.93 11.61
C ILE A 400 16.38 31.06 11.52
N ARG A 401 17.64 30.83 11.95
CA ARG A 401 18.72 31.83 11.93
C ARG A 401 19.47 31.89 10.61
N ILE A 402 19.25 30.95 9.68
CA ILE A 402 19.94 30.96 8.40
C ILE A 402 19.43 32.13 7.56
N ASP A 403 20.39 32.88 7.03
CA ASP A 403 20.14 34.08 6.24
C ASP A 403 20.26 33.84 4.74
N HIS A 404 21.19 32.97 4.34
CA HIS A 404 21.50 32.67 2.94
C HIS A 404 20.48 31.72 2.32
N LEU A 405 19.89 32.15 1.20
CA LEU A 405 18.90 31.36 0.45
C LEU A 405 19.51 30.09 -0.14
N GLU A 406 20.79 30.14 -0.52
CA GLU A 406 21.58 29.00 -1.00
C GLU A 406 21.57 27.84 -0.01
N THR A 407 21.94 28.12 1.23
CA THR A 407 22.10 27.12 2.28
C THR A 407 20.74 26.52 2.65
N LEU A 408 19.69 27.33 2.69
CA LEU A 408 18.32 26.85 2.91
C LEU A 408 17.83 25.97 1.76
N ALA A 409 18.13 26.32 0.51
CA ALA A 409 17.76 25.51 -0.66
C ALA A 409 18.48 24.16 -0.66
N GLU A 410 19.76 24.12 -0.27
CA GLU A 410 20.49 22.86 -0.11
C GLU A 410 19.90 22.01 1.02
N ILE A 411 19.62 22.59 2.19
CA ILE A 411 18.93 21.89 3.30
C ILE A 411 17.60 21.32 2.85
N CYS A 412 16.80 22.07 2.09
CA CYS A 412 15.55 21.58 1.52
C CYS A 412 15.78 20.36 0.60
N SER A 413 16.81 20.41 -0.25
CA SER A 413 17.20 19.28 -1.10
C SER A 413 17.66 18.07 -0.30
N ILE A 414 18.44 18.27 0.77
CA ILE A 414 18.90 17.20 1.68
C ILE A 414 17.70 16.51 2.33
N LEU A 415 16.80 17.28 2.94
CA LEU A 415 15.65 16.72 3.64
C LEU A 415 14.70 15.99 2.67
N ARG A 416 14.49 16.54 1.48
CA ARG A 416 13.58 15.94 0.49
C ARG A 416 14.18 14.75 -0.26
N VAL A 417 15.36 14.94 -0.86
CA VAL A 417 15.96 13.94 -1.75
C VAL A 417 16.74 12.90 -0.93
N GLU A 418 17.72 13.32 -0.14
CA GLU A 418 18.59 12.39 0.59
C GLU A 418 17.82 11.71 1.74
N MET A 419 16.99 12.44 2.51
CA MET A 419 16.35 11.86 3.70
C MET A 419 15.00 11.19 3.40
N LEU A 420 14.06 11.89 2.78
CA LEU A 420 12.74 11.33 2.49
C LEU A 420 12.79 10.35 1.31
N ASP A 421 13.35 10.77 0.16
CA ASP A 421 13.29 9.94 -1.05
C ASP A 421 14.24 8.72 -1.00
N GLU A 422 15.45 8.85 -0.44
CA GLU A 422 16.45 7.75 -0.41
C GLU A 422 16.42 6.89 0.86
N HIS A 423 16.05 7.42 2.04
CA HIS A 423 16.01 6.60 3.25
C HIS A 423 14.60 6.11 3.61
N VAL A 424 13.63 7.02 3.69
CA VAL A 424 12.27 6.69 4.15
C VAL A 424 11.54 5.77 3.16
N ASN A 425 11.63 6.04 1.85
CA ASN A 425 10.96 5.21 0.85
C ASN A 425 11.46 3.75 0.81
N TYR A 426 12.70 3.49 1.23
CA TYR A 426 13.25 2.14 1.27
C TYR A 426 12.87 1.37 2.55
N ASN A 427 12.60 2.06 3.67
CA ASN A 427 12.24 1.43 4.95
C ASN A 427 11.09 2.17 5.66
N PRO A 428 9.86 2.15 5.10
CA PRO A 428 8.76 2.99 5.57
C PRO A 428 8.29 2.64 6.99
N GLU A 429 8.25 1.36 7.35
CA GLU A 429 7.75 0.91 8.66
C GLU A 429 8.66 1.33 9.84
N SER A 430 9.98 1.31 9.64
CA SER A 430 10.93 1.71 10.68
C SER A 430 11.11 3.21 10.83
N LEU A 431 10.83 3.98 9.76
CA LEU A 431 11.13 5.40 9.66
C LEU A 431 9.89 6.29 9.62
N GLU A 432 8.69 5.76 9.85
CA GLU A 432 7.43 6.53 9.86
C GLU A 432 7.51 7.76 10.78
N ALA A 433 7.94 7.56 12.03
CA ALA A 433 8.10 8.62 13.02
C ALA A 433 9.13 9.68 12.60
N PHE A 434 10.25 9.24 12.02
CA PHE A 434 11.29 10.12 11.50
C PHE A 434 10.78 10.94 10.32
N ALA A 435 10.08 10.31 9.38
CA ALA A 435 9.49 10.96 8.22
C ALA A 435 8.57 12.10 8.63
N LYS A 436 7.67 11.86 9.59
CA LYS A 436 6.74 12.88 10.12
C LYS A 436 7.48 14.13 10.62
N ILE A 437 8.56 13.94 11.37
CA ILE A 437 9.37 15.05 11.89
C ILE A 437 10.17 15.75 10.79
N VAL A 438 10.74 15.00 9.84
CA VAL A 438 11.45 15.58 8.69
C VAL A 438 10.51 16.36 7.79
N TYR A 439 9.26 15.93 7.59
CA TYR A 439 8.24 16.69 6.88
C TYR A 439 7.94 18.02 7.58
N GLN A 440 7.80 18.02 8.91
CA GLN A 440 7.63 19.27 9.68
C GLN A 440 8.84 20.19 9.53
N LEU A 441 10.06 19.64 9.62
CA LEU A 441 11.28 20.42 9.43
C LEU A 441 11.39 20.98 8.01
N LEU A 442 10.98 20.20 7.01
CA LEU A 442 10.95 20.62 5.61
C LEU A 442 9.97 21.78 5.39
N GLN A 443 8.79 21.74 6.03
CA GLN A 443 7.82 22.84 6.00
C GLN A 443 8.41 24.11 6.61
N ASP A 444 9.04 24.03 7.78
CA ASP A 444 9.71 25.17 8.43
C ASP A 444 10.83 25.75 7.53
N VAL A 445 11.61 24.89 6.86
CA VAL A 445 12.63 25.33 5.89
C VAL A 445 11.96 26.01 4.69
N GLN A 446 10.89 25.46 4.14
CA GLN A 446 10.17 26.02 3.00
C GLN A 446 9.54 27.38 3.31
N GLU A 447 8.91 27.53 4.48
CA GLU A 447 8.39 28.81 4.97
C GLU A 447 9.53 29.84 5.10
N ARG A 448 10.67 29.42 5.67
CA ARG A 448 11.85 30.27 5.79
C ARG A 448 12.40 30.68 4.43
N ILE A 449 12.48 29.77 3.45
CA ILE A 449 12.88 30.08 2.08
C ILE A 449 11.91 31.11 1.47
N GLY A 450 10.60 30.91 1.63
CA GLY A 450 9.58 31.85 1.14
C GLY A 450 9.78 33.25 1.71
N PHE A 451 9.95 33.37 3.03
CA PHE A 451 10.20 34.65 3.70
C PHE A 451 11.52 35.31 3.27
N ARG A 452 12.62 34.55 3.18
CA ARG A 452 13.91 35.11 2.76
C ARG A 452 13.90 35.49 1.28
N ALA A 453 13.21 34.72 0.44
CA ALA A 453 13.04 35.05 -0.95
C ALA A 453 12.24 36.34 -1.12
N GLN A 454 11.13 36.53 -0.41
CA GLN A 454 10.38 37.79 -0.49
C GLN A 454 11.24 38.99 -0.08
N ASN A 455 11.98 38.90 1.03
CA ASN A 455 12.91 39.96 1.44
C ASN A 455 13.99 40.22 0.38
N TYR A 456 14.53 39.17 -0.23
CA TYR A 456 15.49 39.28 -1.32
C TYR A 456 14.89 39.97 -2.55
N LEU A 457 13.65 39.66 -2.92
CA LEU A 457 12.98 40.32 -4.02
C LEU A 457 12.76 41.82 -3.75
N GLU A 458 12.39 42.18 -2.52
CA GLU A 458 12.18 43.58 -2.13
C GLU A 458 13.50 44.37 -2.05
N SER A 459 14.56 43.81 -1.47
CA SER A 459 15.85 44.51 -1.30
C SER A 459 16.68 44.56 -2.57
N ASP A 460 16.78 43.44 -3.30
CA ASP A 460 17.79 43.25 -4.33
C ASP A 460 17.26 43.40 -5.76
N ILE A 461 15.94 43.46 -5.93
CA ILE A 461 15.27 43.65 -7.23
C ILE A 461 14.45 44.95 -7.23
N LEU A 462 13.45 45.07 -6.35
CA LEU A 462 12.55 46.23 -6.34
C LEU A 462 13.28 47.52 -5.96
N ASN A 463 14.01 47.50 -4.85
CA ASN A 463 14.76 48.66 -4.35
C ASN A 463 16.20 48.74 -4.88
N TYR A 464 16.52 47.99 -5.93
CA TYR A 464 17.84 48.01 -6.53
C TYR A 464 18.16 49.38 -7.11
N ARG A 465 19.26 49.98 -6.67
CA ARG A 465 19.78 51.24 -7.22
C ARG A 465 20.78 50.93 -8.33
N PRO A 466 20.49 51.30 -9.61
CA PRO A 466 21.42 51.04 -10.71
C PRO A 466 22.76 51.74 -10.47
N SER A 467 23.88 51.03 -10.62
CA SER A 467 25.20 51.67 -10.57
C SER A 467 25.46 52.48 -11.84
N ALA A 468 26.35 53.47 -11.79
CA ALA A 468 26.71 54.28 -12.96
C ALA A 468 27.26 53.45 -14.13
N GLY A 469 27.85 52.29 -13.82
CA GLY A 469 28.31 51.29 -14.79
C GLY A 469 27.15 50.50 -15.41
N ASP A 470 26.09 50.19 -14.66
CA ASP A 470 24.92 49.47 -15.20
C ASP A 470 24.08 50.35 -16.13
N LEU A 471 24.07 51.66 -15.87
CA LEU A 471 23.44 52.68 -16.72
C LEU A 471 24.26 53.01 -17.98
N ALA A 472 25.55 52.70 -18.01
CA ALA A 472 26.42 52.85 -19.18
C ALA A 472 26.28 51.67 -20.17
N TYR A 473 25.07 51.11 -20.28
CA TYR A 473 24.77 49.97 -21.15
C TYR A 473 25.05 50.23 -22.65
N PRO A 474 24.69 51.40 -23.23
CA PRO A 474 24.94 51.68 -24.64
C PRO A 474 26.45 51.66 -24.98
N GLU A 475 27.27 52.26 -24.12
CA GLU A 475 28.73 52.36 -24.30
C GLU A 475 29.40 50.98 -24.13
N LYS A 476 28.90 50.15 -23.21
CA LYS A 476 29.35 48.76 -23.04
C LYS A 476 29.10 47.92 -24.30
N LEU A 477 27.94 48.06 -24.93
CA LEU A 477 27.60 47.33 -26.15
C LEU A 477 28.47 47.76 -27.34
N GLU A 478 28.71 49.07 -27.52
CA GLU A 478 29.59 49.60 -28.56
C GLU A 478 31.04 49.11 -28.36
N MET A 479 31.54 49.10 -27.12
CA MET A 479 32.86 48.56 -26.79
C MET A 479 32.95 47.07 -27.14
N MET A 480 31.92 46.29 -26.84
CA MET A 480 31.90 44.85 -27.14
C MET A 480 31.76 44.54 -28.62
N GLU A 481 31.00 45.33 -29.37
CA GLU A 481 30.96 45.27 -30.84
C GLU A 481 32.35 45.56 -31.42
N SER A 482 33.05 46.58 -30.91
CA SER A 482 34.42 46.90 -31.36
C SER A 482 35.42 45.79 -31.05
N ILE A 483 35.29 45.14 -29.89
CA ILE A 483 36.11 43.98 -29.49
C ILE A 483 35.76 42.77 -30.37
N ALA A 484 34.49 42.52 -30.63
CA ALA A 484 34.04 41.42 -31.50
C ALA A 484 34.48 41.62 -32.95
N ALA A 485 34.40 42.85 -33.47
CA ALA A 485 34.89 43.22 -34.79
C ALA A 485 36.41 43.09 -34.89
N SER A 486 37.15 43.46 -33.84
CA SER A 486 38.61 43.28 -33.76
C SER A 486 38.99 41.79 -33.72
N LEU A 487 38.27 40.97 -32.94
CA LEU A 487 38.46 39.52 -32.89
C LEU A 487 38.09 38.82 -34.20
N GLN A 488 37.05 39.28 -34.90
CA GLN A 488 36.69 38.79 -36.23
C GLN A 488 37.71 39.19 -37.29
N GLN A 489 38.30 40.39 -37.21
CA GLN A 489 39.41 40.82 -38.06
C GLN A 489 40.68 39.99 -37.79
N GLU A 490 41.06 39.78 -36.53
CA GLU A 490 42.21 38.94 -36.16
C GLU A 490 41.99 37.46 -36.55
N GLY A 491 40.76 36.97 -36.46
CA GLY A 491 40.36 35.61 -36.85
C GLY A 491 40.52 35.29 -38.35
N SER A 492 40.74 36.29 -39.20
CA SER A 492 41.07 36.10 -40.61
C SER A 492 42.57 35.89 -40.89
N SER A 493 43.44 36.04 -39.90
CA SER A 493 44.90 36.06 -40.11
C SER A 493 45.70 34.93 -39.45
N TYR A 494 45.19 34.17 -38.47
CA TYR A 494 45.96 33.06 -37.89
C TYR A 494 45.09 31.86 -37.44
N LEU A 495 45.06 30.82 -38.27
CA LEU A 495 44.84 29.46 -37.80
C LEU A 495 46.04 29.02 -36.95
N ARG A 496 45.75 28.54 -35.72
CA ARG A 496 46.60 27.79 -34.75
C ARG A 496 47.15 28.58 -33.55
N ARG A 497 46.48 28.45 -32.41
CA ARG A 497 46.92 27.62 -31.26
C ARG A 497 45.83 27.61 -30.18
N ALA A 498 45.29 26.43 -29.91
CA ALA A 498 44.57 26.16 -28.67
C ALA A 498 45.58 26.14 -27.50
N ASP A 499 45.03 26.33 -26.30
CA ASP A 499 45.69 26.35 -25.00
C ASP A 499 46.42 27.63 -24.61
N SER A 500 45.65 28.56 -24.04
CA SER A 500 45.98 29.40 -22.85
C SER A 500 45.00 30.58 -22.76
N ARG A 501 43.80 30.36 -22.19
CA ARG A 501 42.91 31.46 -21.75
C ARG A 501 42.54 31.27 -20.29
N SER A 502 43.56 31.33 -19.44
CA SER A 502 43.45 31.37 -17.98
C SER A 502 44.19 32.59 -17.46
N SER A 503 43.66 33.79 -17.75
CA SER A 503 44.04 35.02 -17.05
C SER A 503 43.17 36.17 -17.57
N ILE A 504 42.59 36.92 -16.64
CA ILE A 504 41.67 38.06 -16.82
C ILE A 504 40.18 37.65 -16.79
N ALA A 505 39.76 37.07 -15.68
CA ALA A 505 38.40 37.24 -15.16
C ALA A 505 38.50 37.31 -13.63
N SER A 506 37.96 38.38 -13.05
CA SER A 506 38.05 38.70 -11.63
C SER A 506 37.43 37.61 -10.75
N LEU A 507 38.12 37.25 -9.65
CA LEU A 507 37.76 36.21 -8.68
C LEU A 507 36.29 36.21 -8.21
N ALA A 508 35.62 37.36 -8.20
CA ALA A 508 34.21 37.49 -7.84
C ALA A 508 33.22 36.81 -8.82
N SER A 509 33.66 36.47 -10.04
CA SER A 509 32.80 35.86 -11.06
C SER A 509 32.88 34.33 -11.08
N GLN A 510 33.93 33.75 -10.48
CA GLN A 510 34.21 32.31 -10.49
C GLN A 510 33.38 31.54 -9.45
N GLU A 511 33.12 32.14 -8.29
CA GLU A 511 32.27 31.52 -7.25
C GLU A 511 30.83 31.34 -7.74
N VAL A 512 30.31 32.28 -8.55
CA VAL A 512 28.95 32.20 -9.10
C VAL A 512 28.85 31.18 -10.25
N GLU A 513 29.94 30.88 -10.95
CA GLU A 513 29.98 29.83 -11.98
C GLU A 513 30.11 28.42 -11.36
N GLN A 514 30.87 28.25 -10.28
CA GLN A 514 31.05 26.94 -9.62
C GLN A 514 29.83 26.48 -8.82
N ILE A 515 29.04 27.40 -8.25
CA ILE A 515 27.81 27.04 -7.52
C ILE A 515 26.71 26.57 -8.50
N ASN A 516 26.78 26.94 -9.78
CA ASN A 516 25.79 26.58 -10.81
C ASN A 516 26.14 25.31 -11.60
N SER A 517 27.33 24.73 -11.43
CA SER A 517 27.72 23.47 -12.06
C SER A 517 27.30 22.23 -11.25
N GLY A 518 26.03 22.17 -10.83
CA GLY A 518 25.38 20.93 -10.42
C GLY A 518 24.82 20.21 -11.66
N GLU A 519 25.01 18.90 -11.73
CA GLU A 519 24.89 17.98 -12.89
C GLU A 519 23.60 18.03 -13.76
N GLY A 520 22.63 18.89 -13.46
CA GLY A 520 21.35 18.97 -14.17
C GLY A 520 21.25 19.97 -15.34
N MET A 521 22.21 20.88 -15.54
CA MET A 521 22.02 22.04 -16.46
C MET A 521 22.78 21.94 -17.80
N ALA A 522 23.62 20.92 -18.00
CA ALA A 522 24.43 20.79 -19.22
C ALA A 522 23.61 20.53 -20.51
N LYS A 523 22.33 20.15 -20.39
CA LYS A 523 21.43 19.89 -21.53
C LYS A 523 20.67 21.12 -22.05
N PHE A 524 20.89 22.31 -21.49
CA PHE A 524 20.21 23.55 -21.92
C PHE A 524 20.92 24.32 -23.06
N ARG A 525 22.02 23.79 -23.62
CA ARG A 525 22.64 24.36 -24.83
C ARG A 525 21.90 23.90 -26.10
N GLY A 526 20.69 24.41 -26.31
CA GLY A 526 20.00 24.41 -27.60
C GLY A 526 20.38 25.66 -28.39
N GLY A 527 20.80 25.50 -29.65
CA GLY A 527 21.50 26.52 -30.44
C GLY A 527 20.74 27.82 -30.67
N SER A 528 21.36 28.93 -30.31
CA SER A 528 21.22 30.24 -30.96
C SER A 528 22.61 30.91 -30.96
N GLY A 529 22.90 31.64 -32.04
CA GLY A 529 24.26 31.85 -32.55
C GLY A 529 25.16 32.83 -31.81
N ASN A 530 26.45 32.70 -32.14
CA ASN A 530 27.62 33.52 -31.85
C ASN A 530 27.41 35.05 -31.74
N SER A 531 26.77 35.54 -30.68
CA SER A 531 26.85 36.95 -30.28
C SER A 531 27.47 37.08 -28.89
N PRO A 532 28.55 37.88 -28.71
CA PRO A 532 29.14 38.14 -27.40
C PRO A 532 28.15 38.84 -26.43
N ALA A 533 27.02 39.34 -26.95
CA ALA A 533 25.92 39.98 -26.23
C ALA A 533 25.07 39.03 -25.36
N ASP A 534 25.17 37.72 -25.57
CA ASP A 534 24.39 36.67 -24.89
C ASP A 534 25.12 36.02 -23.71
N LEU A 535 26.31 36.52 -23.35
CA LEU A 535 26.97 36.12 -22.11
C LEU A 535 26.16 36.62 -20.90
N HIS A 536 25.87 35.72 -19.94
CA HIS A 536 25.22 36.03 -18.66
C HIS A 536 25.84 37.22 -17.89
N GLY A 537 27.08 37.61 -18.22
CA GLY A 537 27.76 38.79 -17.68
C GLY A 537 27.22 40.14 -18.17
N MET A 538 26.40 40.17 -19.21
CA MET A 538 25.83 41.40 -19.80
C MET A 538 24.34 41.60 -19.52
N TRP A 539 23.72 40.67 -18.79
CA TRP A 539 22.35 40.82 -18.38
C TRP A 539 22.27 41.88 -17.28
N TYR A 540 21.22 42.70 -17.33
CA TYR A 540 20.95 43.64 -16.25
C TYR A 540 20.89 42.89 -14.90
N PRO A 541 21.58 43.38 -13.85
CA PRO A 541 21.74 42.63 -12.60
C PRO A 541 20.44 42.12 -11.99
N THR A 542 19.35 42.89 -12.05
CA THR A 542 18.07 42.46 -11.47
C THR A 542 17.41 41.34 -12.27
N VAL A 543 17.54 41.31 -13.59
CA VAL A 543 17.07 40.19 -14.44
C VAL A 543 17.82 38.91 -14.08
N ARG A 544 19.15 38.98 -13.97
CA ARG A 544 19.97 37.84 -13.57
C ARG A 544 19.60 37.32 -12.18
N ARG A 545 19.49 38.21 -11.19
CA ARG A 545 19.11 37.88 -9.81
C ARG A 545 17.73 37.23 -9.75
N THR A 546 16.75 37.78 -10.49
CA THR A 546 15.40 37.24 -10.58
C THR A 546 15.41 35.81 -11.12
N LEU A 547 16.08 35.56 -12.25
CA LEU A 547 16.11 34.23 -12.88
C LEU A 547 16.84 33.19 -12.02
N VAL A 548 17.96 33.56 -11.39
CA VAL A 548 18.68 32.67 -10.46
C VAL A 548 17.80 32.33 -9.26
N CYS A 549 17.13 33.33 -8.67
CA CYS A 549 16.19 33.14 -7.58
C CYS A 549 15.06 32.17 -7.98
N LEU A 550 14.37 32.44 -9.10
CA LEU A 550 13.30 31.58 -9.61
C LEU A 550 13.76 30.13 -9.86
N SER A 551 14.94 29.94 -10.45
CA SER A 551 15.46 28.60 -10.74
C SER A 551 15.69 27.74 -9.49
N ARG A 552 16.07 28.38 -8.38
CA ARG A 552 16.30 27.70 -7.10
C ARG A 552 15.00 27.46 -6.36
N LEU A 553 14.12 28.47 -6.32
CA LEU A 553 12.81 28.35 -5.68
C LEU A 553 11.95 27.26 -6.32
N TYR A 554 12.07 27.07 -7.64
CA TYR A 554 11.28 26.09 -8.38
C TYR A 554 11.46 24.64 -7.90
N ARG A 555 12.66 24.29 -7.41
CA ARG A 555 12.94 22.92 -6.92
C ARG A 555 12.59 22.73 -5.44
N CYS A 556 12.65 23.81 -4.67
CA CYS A 556 12.59 23.74 -3.20
C CYS A 556 11.20 24.06 -2.63
N ILE A 557 10.35 24.78 -3.37
CA ILE A 557 9.06 25.29 -2.88
C ILE A 557 7.89 24.57 -3.57
N GLU A 558 6.78 24.44 -2.86
CA GLU A 558 5.51 23.99 -3.43
C GLU A 558 5.00 24.89 -4.57
N ARG A 559 4.23 24.30 -5.49
CA ARG A 559 3.78 24.99 -6.71
C ARG A 559 2.98 26.26 -6.44
N SER A 560 2.10 26.25 -5.43
CA SER A 560 1.23 27.37 -5.07
C SER A 560 2.03 28.58 -4.55
N ILE A 561 2.95 28.34 -3.62
CA ILE A 561 3.82 29.38 -3.06
C ILE A 561 4.78 29.89 -4.13
N PHE A 562 5.34 28.99 -4.95
CA PHE A 562 6.19 29.38 -6.07
C PHE A 562 5.46 30.28 -7.08
N GLN A 563 4.20 29.97 -7.41
CA GLN A 563 3.39 30.80 -8.31
C GLN A 563 3.28 32.25 -7.79
N SER A 564 2.86 32.44 -6.54
CA SER A 564 2.73 33.77 -5.91
C SER A 564 4.07 34.52 -5.90
N LEU A 565 5.13 33.86 -5.45
CA LEU A 565 6.46 34.45 -5.34
C LEU A 565 7.03 34.80 -6.73
N SER A 566 6.78 33.97 -7.73
CA SER A 566 7.23 34.20 -9.10
C SER A 566 6.53 35.38 -9.77
N GLN A 567 5.23 35.58 -9.49
CA GLN A 567 4.49 36.75 -9.98
C GLN A 567 5.06 38.05 -9.40
N GLN A 568 5.33 38.07 -8.09
CA GLN A 568 5.95 39.24 -7.44
C GLN A 568 7.35 39.50 -8.01
N ALA A 569 8.17 38.45 -8.15
CA ALA A 569 9.53 38.56 -8.69
C ALA A 569 9.54 39.13 -10.11
N LEU A 570 8.64 38.67 -10.98
CA LEU A 570 8.52 39.16 -12.36
C LEU A 570 8.02 40.60 -12.40
N THR A 571 7.02 40.95 -11.59
CA THR A 571 6.49 42.31 -11.52
C THR A 571 7.57 43.30 -11.05
N TYR A 572 8.32 42.96 -10.01
CA TYR A 572 9.41 43.79 -9.50
C TYR A 572 10.57 43.87 -10.50
N CYS A 573 10.87 42.79 -11.22
CA CYS A 573 11.87 42.79 -12.27
C CYS A 573 11.47 43.74 -13.41
N ILE A 574 10.22 43.66 -13.90
CA ILE A 574 9.69 44.56 -14.94
C ILE A 574 9.77 46.02 -14.47
N GLN A 575 9.33 46.32 -13.25
CA GLN A 575 9.38 47.67 -12.70
C GLN A 575 10.82 48.20 -12.57
N SER A 576 11.73 47.36 -12.12
CA SER A 576 13.16 47.69 -12.00
C SER A 576 13.78 47.98 -13.37
N VAL A 577 13.49 47.14 -14.38
CA VAL A 577 13.96 47.33 -15.76
C VAL A 577 13.38 48.61 -16.37
N SER A 578 12.09 48.89 -16.18
CA SER A 578 11.46 50.11 -16.69
C SER A 578 12.01 51.38 -16.04
N SER A 579 12.29 51.34 -14.72
CA SER A 579 12.98 52.43 -14.01
C SER A 579 14.39 52.66 -14.56
N ALA A 580 15.14 51.58 -14.82
CA ALA A 580 16.47 51.68 -15.43
C ALA A 580 16.41 52.22 -16.86
N ALA A 581 15.43 51.79 -17.67
CA ALA A 581 15.19 52.29 -19.02
C ALA A 581 14.92 53.80 -19.03
N GLY A 582 14.09 54.30 -18.11
CA GLY A 582 13.84 55.73 -17.93
C GLY A 582 15.09 56.53 -17.56
N GLN A 583 15.97 55.98 -16.72
CA GLN A 583 17.25 56.61 -16.37
C GLN A 583 18.24 56.63 -17.55
N ILE A 584 18.26 55.58 -18.37
CA ILE A 584 19.07 55.52 -19.61
C ILE A 584 18.54 56.53 -20.63
N ALA A 585 17.22 56.64 -20.77
CA ALA A 585 16.57 57.60 -21.66
C ALA A 585 16.94 59.05 -21.32
N GLN A 586 17.07 59.39 -20.03
CA GLN A 586 17.51 60.71 -19.58
C GLN A 586 19.00 60.99 -19.86
N ARG A 587 19.85 59.96 -19.91
CA ARG A 587 21.31 60.11 -20.04
C ARG A 587 21.79 60.14 -21.49
N LYS A 588 21.25 59.29 -22.38
CA LYS A 588 21.70 59.17 -23.79
C LYS A 588 20.60 59.49 -24.78
N SER A 589 19.61 58.62 -24.93
CA SER A 589 18.47 58.84 -25.83
C SER A 589 17.25 58.00 -25.44
N SER A 590 16.04 58.48 -25.77
CA SER A 590 14.78 57.74 -25.54
C SER A 590 14.82 56.37 -26.22
N VAL A 591 15.34 56.32 -27.45
CA VAL A 591 15.49 55.10 -28.25
C VAL A 591 16.38 54.06 -27.56
N ASP A 592 17.51 54.48 -26.97
CA ASP A 592 18.42 53.56 -26.27
C ASP A 592 17.79 53.00 -24.98
N GLY A 593 16.93 53.78 -24.31
CA GLY A 593 16.17 53.34 -23.15
C GLY A 593 15.10 52.30 -23.50
N GLU A 594 14.32 52.56 -24.56
CA GLU A 594 13.30 51.63 -25.06
C GLU A 594 13.90 50.33 -25.60
N LEU A 595 14.99 50.41 -26.38
CA LEU A 595 15.70 49.24 -26.89
C LEU A 595 16.34 48.42 -25.76
N PHE A 596 16.82 49.08 -24.70
CA PHE A 596 17.30 48.41 -23.50
C PHE A 596 16.19 47.60 -22.81
N GLU A 597 15.00 48.19 -22.64
CA GLU A 597 13.84 47.53 -22.04
C GLU A 597 13.37 46.35 -22.90
N ILE A 598 13.24 46.54 -24.23
CA ILE A 598 12.87 45.47 -25.18
C ILE A 598 13.83 44.29 -25.09
N LYS A 599 15.15 44.55 -25.08
CA LYS A 599 16.16 43.48 -24.99
C LYS A 599 15.99 42.65 -23.72
N HIS A 600 15.87 43.31 -22.55
CA HIS A 600 15.80 42.61 -21.27
C HIS A 600 14.46 41.91 -21.03
N LEU A 601 13.36 42.45 -21.55
CA LEU A 601 12.05 41.77 -21.53
C LEU A 601 12.02 40.55 -22.46
N LEU A 602 12.69 40.61 -23.62
CA LEU A 602 12.85 39.43 -24.50
C LEU A 602 13.66 38.33 -23.83
N ILE A 603 14.76 38.68 -23.16
CA ILE A 603 15.56 37.73 -22.37
C ILE A 603 14.70 37.14 -21.25
N LEU A 604 13.99 37.97 -20.48
CA LEU A 604 13.12 37.50 -19.39
C LEU A 604 12.06 36.54 -19.92
N ARG A 605 11.39 36.87 -21.03
CA ARG A 605 10.37 36.04 -21.69
C ARG A 605 10.91 34.67 -22.14
N GLU A 606 12.10 34.65 -22.74
CA GLU A 606 12.72 33.40 -23.20
C GLU A 606 13.13 32.53 -22.01
N GLN A 607 13.74 33.12 -20.98
CA GLN A 607 14.25 32.40 -19.83
C GLN A 607 13.16 31.89 -18.88
N ILE A 608 11.95 32.48 -18.91
CA ILE A 608 10.81 31.95 -18.15
C ILE A 608 10.05 30.83 -18.85
N ALA A 609 10.21 30.67 -20.18
CA ALA A 609 9.51 29.66 -20.96
C ALA A 609 9.74 28.20 -20.52
N PRO A 610 10.93 27.80 -20.02
CA PRO A 610 11.17 26.43 -19.59
C PRO A 610 10.63 26.11 -18.18
N PHE A 611 10.29 27.11 -17.37
CA PHE A 611 9.55 26.87 -16.14
C PHE A 611 8.14 26.46 -16.54
N ARG A 612 7.91 25.15 -16.67
CA ARG A 612 6.60 24.52 -16.96
C ARG A 612 5.67 24.65 -15.76
N VAL A 613 5.49 25.87 -15.28
CA VAL A 613 4.58 26.23 -14.21
C VAL A 613 3.46 27.03 -14.85
N ASP A 614 2.23 26.65 -14.55
CA ASP A 614 1.08 27.50 -14.83
C ASP A 614 1.25 28.76 -13.98
N PHE A 615 1.87 29.80 -14.53
CA PHE A 615 1.96 31.14 -13.90
C PHE A 615 0.59 31.84 -13.79
N THR A 616 -0.49 31.09 -14.00
CA THR A 616 -1.87 31.53 -13.89
C THR A 616 -2.32 31.41 -12.44
N VAL A 617 -2.32 32.52 -11.71
CA VAL A 617 -2.92 32.61 -10.38
C VAL A 617 -4.37 33.05 -10.53
N LYS A 618 -5.28 32.37 -9.83
CA LYS A 618 -6.69 32.79 -9.71
C LYS A 618 -6.79 33.82 -8.59
N GLU A 619 -6.73 35.11 -8.92
CA GLU A 619 -7.08 36.15 -7.96
C GLU A 619 -8.58 36.47 -8.06
N THR A 620 -9.30 36.34 -6.94
CA THR A 620 -10.69 36.77 -6.83
C THR A 620 -10.71 38.28 -6.58
N SER A 621 -10.81 39.06 -7.65
CA SER A 621 -10.95 40.52 -7.56
C SER A 621 -12.42 40.92 -7.57
N LEU A 622 -12.76 41.98 -6.85
CA LEU A 622 -14.10 42.57 -6.89
C LEU A 622 -14.17 43.59 -8.04
N ASP A 623 -15.01 43.33 -9.04
CA ASP A 623 -15.18 44.22 -10.20
C ASP A 623 -16.18 45.34 -9.89
N PHE A 624 -15.67 46.56 -9.71
CA PHE A 624 -16.47 47.77 -9.42
C PHE A 624 -17.00 48.46 -10.69
N SER A 625 -16.76 47.92 -11.89
CA SER A 625 -17.15 48.58 -13.15
C SER A 625 -18.67 48.72 -13.29
N LYS A 626 -19.42 47.72 -12.80
CA LYS A 626 -20.89 47.77 -12.74
C LYS A 626 -21.39 48.73 -11.66
N VAL A 627 -20.72 48.79 -10.52
CA VAL A 627 -21.03 49.74 -9.44
C VAL A 627 -20.94 51.19 -9.93
N LYS A 628 -19.91 51.51 -10.74
CA LYS A 628 -19.77 52.85 -11.35
C LYS A 628 -20.92 53.18 -12.31
N THR A 629 -21.35 52.20 -13.11
CA THR A 629 -22.44 52.36 -14.09
C THR A 629 -23.79 52.47 -13.39
N ALA A 630 -24.07 51.59 -12.43
CA ALA A 630 -25.26 51.61 -11.59
C ALA A 630 -25.34 52.90 -10.73
N ALA A 631 -24.21 53.39 -10.21
CA ALA A 631 -24.16 54.67 -9.49
C ALA A 631 -24.47 55.85 -10.42
N PHE A 632 -23.99 55.82 -11.66
CA PHE A 632 -24.29 56.84 -12.67
C PHE A 632 -25.77 56.79 -13.08
N GLU A 633 -26.34 55.60 -13.23
CA GLU A 633 -27.77 55.41 -13.51
C GLU A 633 -28.67 55.84 -12.35
N LEU A 634 -28.28 55.59 -11.09
CA LEU A 634 -28.95 56.14 -9.91
C LEU A 634 -28.90 57.68 -9.91
N LEU A 635 -27.77 58.26 -10.32
CA LEU A 635 -27.59 59.71 -10.45
C LEU A 635 -28.46 60.30 -11.57
N GLN A 636 -28.67 59.56 -12.66
CA GLN A 636 -29.49 59.95 -13.80
C GLN A 636 -30.99 59.75 -13.54
N LYS A 637 -31.37 58.71 -12.78
CA LYS A 637 -32.75 58.37 -12.37
C LYS A 637 -33.12 58.92 -10.98
N ARG A 638 -32.54 60.05 -10.55
CA ARG A 638 -32.80 60.68 -9.22
C ARG A 638 -34.27 60.94 -8.89
N LYS A 639 -35.15 61.06 -9.91
CA LYS A 639 -36.60 61.28 -9.71
C LYS A 639 -37.38 60.03 -9.30
N GLN A 640 -36.76 58.85 -9.36
CA GLN A 640 -37.39 57.54 -9.10
C GLN A 640 -36.81 56.82 -7.86
N LEU A 641 -36.02 57.51 -7.04
CA LEU A 641 -35.32 56.94 -5.86
C LEU A 641 -36.24 56.39 -4.77
N PHE A 642 -37.50 56.85 -4.72
CA PHE A 642 -38.49 56.46 -3.71
C PHE A 642 -39.80 55.96 -4.33
N ALA A 643 -39.77 55.54 -5.60
CA ALA A 643 -40.96 54.97 -6.24
C ALA A 643 -41.29 53.61 -5.58
N LEU A 644 -42.51 53.47 -5.06
CA LEU A 644 -43.02 52.27 -4.37
C LEU A 644 -43.38 51.10 -5.33
N GLY A 645 -42.85 51.09 -6.55
CA GLY A 645 -43.07 50.06 -7.58
C GLY A 645 -41.79 49.31 -7.93
N SER A 646 -41.91 48.28 -8.78
CA SER A 646 -40.80 47.42 -9.24
C SER A 646 -39.68 48.15 -10.02
N ASN A 647 -39.83 49.45 -10.29
CA ASN A 647 -38.89 50.30 -11.00
C ASN A 647 -38.22 51.30 -10.04
N ASN A 648 -37.79 50.85 -8.86
CA ASN A 648 -37.09 51.71 -7.91
C ASN A 648 -35.58 51.71 -8.22
N ALA A 649 -35.06 52.88 -8.60
CA ALA A 649 -33.65 53.06 -8.95
C ALA A 649 -32.67 52.74 -7.81
N LEU A 650 -33.12 52.77 -6.54
CA LEU A 650 -32.31 52.40 -5.39
C LEU A 650 -32.25 50.88 -5.18
N LEU A 651 -33.34 50.16 -5.47
CA LEU A 651 -33.34 48.70 -5.51
C LEU A 651 -32.53 48.18 -6.71
N GLU A 652 -32.68 48.82 -7.88
CA GLU A 652 -31.88 48.55 -9.07
C GLU A 652 -30.38 48.76 -8.78
N PHE A 653 -30.01 49.84 -8.08
CA PHE A 653 -28.62 50.04 -7.64
C PHE A 653 -28.14 49.02 -6.60
N LEU A 654 -28.98 48.58 -5.67
CA LEU A 654 -28.58 47.55 -4.70
C LEU A 654 -28.46 46.16 -5.32
N LEU A 655 -29.23 45.86 -6.37
CA LEU A 655 -29.14 44.60 -7.12
C LEU A 655 -27.99 44.62 -8.14
N ASP A 656 -27.92 45.65 -8.99
CA ASP A 656 -26.93 45.75 -10.08
C ASP A 656 -25.61 46.45 -9.68
N GLY A 657 -25.60 47.16 -8.56
CA GLY A 657 -24.41 47.80 -7.97
C GLY A 657 -23.71 46.93 -6.92
N THR A 658 -24.08 45.65 -6.78
CA THR A 658 -23.27 44.70 -6.01
C THR A 658 -21.97 44.40 -6.76
N PRO A 659 -20.79 44.57 -6.13
CA PRO A 659 -19.53 44.25 -6.79
C PRO A 659 -19.48 42.76 -7.09
N GLN A 660 -19.38 42.40 -8.37
CA GLN A 660 -19.31 41.01 -8.78
C GLN A 660 -17.89 40.48 -8.52
N VAL A 661 -17.80 39.29 -7.91
CA VAL A 661 -16.54 38.57 -7.79
C VAL A 661 -16.14 38.12 -9.19
N ARG A 662 -15.09 38.73 -9.73
CA ARG A 662 -14.52 38.36 -11.03
C ARG A 662 -13.20 37.66 -10.79
N GLU A 663 -13.18 36.38 -11.12
CA GLU A 663 -11.96 35.59 -11.17
C GLU A 663 -11.10 36.11 -12.33
N GLN A 664 -10.03 36.83 -12.00
CA GLN A 664 -9.05 37.24 -13.00
C GLN A 664 -7.92 36.21 -12.98
N LEU A 665 -7.77 35.49 -14.09
CA LEU A 665 -6.60 34.65 -14.35
C LEU A 665 -5.44 35.56 -14.71
N LEU A 666 -4.66 35.95 -13.70
CA LEU A 666 -3.44 36.73 -13.88
C LEU A 666 -2.32 35.77 -14.28
N ASP A 667 -1.79 35.96 -15.48
CA ASP A 667 -0.72 35.14 -16.06
C ASP A 667 0.53 36.01 -16.14
N SER A 668 1.52 35.73 -15.28
CA SER A 668 2.76 36.51 -15.22
C SER A 668 3.50 36.56 -16.56
N ARG A 669 3.33 35.55 -17.43
CA ARG A 669 3.88 35.56 -18.78
C ARG A 669 3.16 36.58 -19.67
N LYS A 670 1.83 36.66 -19.55
CA LYS A 670 1.04 37.68 -20.27
C LYS A 670 1.39 39.08 -19.82
N ASP A 671 1.76 39.28 -18.56
CA ASP A 671 2.19 40.60 -18.07
C ASP A 671 3.52 41.02 -18.70
N VAL A 672 4.50 40.11 -18.79
CA VAL A 672 5.74 40.35 -19.54
C VAL A 672 5.45 40.64 -21.02
N ASP A 673 4.59 39.83 -21.67
CA ASP A 673 4.21 40.02 -23.08
C ASP A 673 3.46 41.35 -23.30
N ARG A 674 2.60 41.75 -22.35
CA ARG A 674 1.85 43.01 -22.38
C ARG A 674 2.79 44.20 -22.27
N GLN A 675 3.73 44.17 -21.33
CA GLN A 675 4.72 45.23 -21.18
C GLN A 675 5.62 45.29 -22.42
N LEU A 676 6.12 44.15 -22.90
CA LEU A 676 6.93 44.08 -24.12
C LEU A 676 6.20 44.70 -25.31
N LYS A 677 4.92 44.36 -25.51
CA LYS A 677 4.09 44.94 -26.56
C LYS A 677 3.94 46.45 -26.40
N MET A 678 3.66 46.93 -25.18
CA MET A 678 3.53 48.36 -24.89
C MET A 678 4.81 49.14 -25.25
N VAL A 679 5.97 48.62 -24.84
CA VAL A 679 7.28 49.25 -25.11
C VAL A 679 7.61 49.18 -26.60
N CYS A 680 7.31 48.07 -27.29
CA CYS A 680 7.48 47.98 -28.74
C CYS A 680 6.59 48.99 -29.50
N GLU A 681 5.33 49.16 -29.08
CA GLU A 681 4.42 50.15 -29.68
C GLU A 681 4.88 51.60 -29.42
N ALA A 682 5.39 51.89 -28.22
CA ALA A 682 6.00 53.17 -27.87
C ALA A 682 7.23 53.45 -28.76
N PHE A 683 8.15 52.48 -28.85
CA PHE A 683 9.33 52.56 -29.71
C PHE A 683 8.97 52.77 -31.18
N ILE A 684 8.00 52.02 -31.72
CA ILE A 684 7.54 52.19 -33.11
C ILE A 684 7.00 53.61 -33.32
N LYS A 685 6.23 54.15 -32.36
CA LYS A 685 5.66 55.49 -32.43
C LYS A 685 6.75 56.57 -32.38
N ASP A 686 7.70 56.45 -31.46
CA ASP A 686 8.79 57.41 -31.28
C ASP A 686 9.79 57.38 -32.43
N ALA A 687 10.14 56.20 -32.94
CA ALA A 687 10.92 56.02 -34.15
C ALA A 687 10.21 56.63 -35.38
N THR A 688 8.91 56.40 -35.54
CA THR A 688 8.12 57.00 -36.64
C THR A 688 8.10 58.53 -36.52
N ARG A 689 7.90 59.07 -35.32
CA ARG A 689 7.89 60.51 -35.05
C ARG A 689 9.28 61.14 -35.27
N GLN A 690 10.35 60.41 -34.99
CA GLN A 690 11.71 60.86 -35.25
C GLN A 690 12.01 61.00 -36.75
N LEU A 691 11.41 60.16 -37.59
CA LEU A 691 11.58 60.13 -39.06
C LEU A 691 10.62 61.09 -39.79
N VAL A 692 9.34 61.15 -39.39
CA VAL A 692 8.25 61.81 -40.14
C VAL A 692 7.44 62.78 -39.26
N GLY A 693 7.97 63.17 -38.11
CA GLY A 693 7.34 64.09 -37.15
C GLY A 693 6.77 65.38 -37.75
N PRO A 694 7.50 66.10 -38.65
CA PRO A 694 6.98 67.31 -39.27
C PRO A 694 5.71 67.07 -40.11
N ILE A 695 5.65 65.97 -40.87
CA ILE A 695 4.46 65.58 -41.65
C ILE A 695 3.33 65.13 -40.73
N LEU A 696 3.61 64.37 -39.66
CA LEU A 696 2.58 63.94 -38.71
C LEU A 696 1.92 65.13 -38.00
N ASN A 697 2.71 66.10 -37.54
CA ASN A 697 2.20 67.32 -36.93
C ASN A 697 1.37 68.14 -37.93
N PHE A 698 1.81 68.23 -39.19
CA PHE A 698 1.05 68.89 -40.25
C PHE A 698 -0.28 68.21 -40.55
N ILE A 699 -0.31 66.87 -40.61
CA ILE A 699 -1.53 66.09 -40.81
C ILE A 699 -2.51 66.34 -39.66
N GLU A 700 -2.04 66.37 -38.41
CA GLU A 700 -2.86 66.63 -37.24
C GLU A 700 -3.44 68.06 -37.23
N THR A 701 -2.61 69.08 -37.52
CA THR A 701 -3.08 70.48 -37.60
C THR A 701 -4.05 70.68 -38.76
N ALA A 702 -3.79 70.08 -39.91
CA ALA A 702 -4.68 70.11 -41.07
C ALA A 702 -6.02 69.43 -40.78
N GLN A 703 -6.02 68.27 -40.13
CA GLN A 703 -7.24 67.55 -39.75
C GLN A 703 -8.04 68.29 -38.67
N ASN A 704 -7.38 68.92 -37.70
CA ASN A 704 -8.05 69.70 -36.66
C ASN A 704 -8.68 70.98 -37.25
N HIS A 705 -8.00 71.64 -38.18
CA HIS A 705 -8.55 72.79 -38.91
C HIS A 705 -9.74 72.40 -39.80
N LEU A 706 -9.69 71.23 -40.43
CA LEU A 706 -10.80 70.68 -41.22
C LEU A 706 -12.01 70.31 -40.34
N LYS A 707 -11.77 69.78 -39.13
CA LYS A 707 -12.84 69.49 -38.16
C LYS A 707 -13.48 70.76 -37.59
N GLN A 708 -12.70 71.81 -37.32
CA GLN A 708 -13.20 73.10 -36.83
C GLN A 708 -13.99 73.88 -37.88
N THR A 709 -13.63 73.75 -39.16
CA THR A 709 -14.37 74.35 -40.28
C THR A 709 -15.64 73.59 -40.65
N ALA A 710 -15.73 72.30 -40.28
CA ALA A 710 -16.94 71.47 -40.48
C ALA A 710 -18.06 71.73 -39.45
N THR A 711 -17.78 72.32 -38.28
CA THR A 711 -18.77 72.60 -37.22
C THR A 711 -19.49 73.95 -37.37
N ALA A 712 -19.21 74.74 -38.40
CA ALA A 712 -19.92 76.00 -38.69
C ALA A 712 -21.20 75.73 -39.52
N PRO A 713 -22.38 76.28 -39.16
CA PRO A 713 -23.64 75.97 -39.84
C PRO A 713 -23.83 76.83 -41.10
N ALA A 714 -23.31 76.38 -42.26
CA ALA A 714 -23.83 76.70 -43.59
C ALA A 714 -23.14 75.84 -44.67
N PRO A 715 -23.89 75.17 -45.57
CA PRO A 715 -23.30 74.41 -46.67
C PRO A 715 -22.98 75.37 -47.82
N THR A 716 -21.72 75.80 -47.94
CA THR A 716 -21.19 76.38 -49.18
C THR A 716 -20.20 75.40 -49.82
N PRO A 717 -20.05 75.37 -51.16
CA PRO A 717 -19.18 74.46 -51.90
C PRO A 717 -17.67 74.74 -51.71
N GLN A 718 -17.28 75.30 -50.56
CA GLN A 718 -15.91 75.68 -50.19
C GLN A 718 -15.26 74.70 -49.19
N GLN A 719 -15.93 73.59 -48.83
CA GLN A 719 -15.32 72.55 -48.00
C GLN A 719 -14.06 71.94 -48.63
N GLY A 720 -13.93 71.96 -49.96
CA GLY A 720 -12.74 71.49 -50.68
C GLY A 720 -11.57 72.49 -50.74
N MET A 721 -11.67 73.71 -50.19
CA MET A 721 -10.62 74.74 -50.25
C MET A 721 -10.18 75.27 -48.88
N ALA A 722 -10.74 74.75 -47.78
CA ALA A 722 -10.51 75.26 -46.42
C ALA A 722 -9.03 75.19 -45.99
N LEU A 723 -8.26 74.20 -46.50
CA LEU A 723 -6.84 74.07 -46.21
C LEU A 723 -5.95 74.97 -47.09
N ARG A 724 -6.36 75.26 -48.33
CA ARG A 724 -5.61 76.14 -49.23
C ARG A 724 -5.58 77.60 -48.77
N MET A 725 -6.61 78.03 -48.05
CA MET A 725 -6.74 79.40 -47.53
C MET A 725 -5.96 79.64 -46.23
N ALA A 726 -5.49 78.59 -45.56
CA ALA A 726 -4.76 78.72 -44.31
C ALA A 726 -3.26 79.00 -44.56
N ALA A 727 -2.70 80.00 -43.88
CA ALA A 727 -1.31 80.43 -44.06
C ALA A 727 -0.27 79.32 -43.75
N PHE A 728 -0.61 78.37 -42.88
CA PHE A 728 0.25 77.23 -42.55
C PHE A 728 0.26 76.12 -43.60
N ALA A 729 -0.68 76.15 -44.55
CA ALA A 729 -0.86 75.13 -45.60
C ALA A 729 -0.60 75.71 -47.01
N ALA A 730 0.19 76.78 -47.09
CA ALA A 730 0.72 77.29 -48.33
C ALA A 730 1.64 76.24 -49.01
N PRO A 731 1.60 76.07 -50.34
CA PRO A 731 2.39 75.07 -51.07
C PRO A 731 3.90 75.08 -50.74
N GLN A 732 4.46 76.26 -50.50
CA GLN A 732 5.87 76.43 -50.13
C GLN A 732 6.20 75.89 -48.73
N GLN A 733 5.29 76.04 -47.76
CA GLN A 733 5.45 75.54 -46.40
C GLN A 733 5.31 74.01 -46.35
N ILE A 734 4.42 73.46 -47.17
CA ILE A 734 4.28 72.00 -47.30
C ILE A 734 5.53 71.40 -47.95
N SER A 735 6.07 72.05 -48.99
CA SER A 735 7.35 71.63 -49.60
C SER A 735 8.51 71.68 -48.60
N SER A 736 8.60 72.70 -47.74
CA SER A 736 9.66 72.75 -46.72
C SER A 736 9.50 71.64 -45.67
N ILE A 737 8.27 71.32 -45.25
CA ILE A 737 7.98 70.23 -44.31
C ILE A 737 8.34 68.85 -44.91
N ILE A 738 8.07 68.65 -46.21
CA ILE A 738 8.43 67.43 -46.94
C ILE A 738 9.94 67.31 -47.08
N GLN A 739 10.64 68.38 -47.47
CA GLN A 739 12.10 68.39 -47.58
C GLN A 739 12.79 68.16 -46.22
N GLU A 740 12.25 68.73 -45.15
CA GLU A 740 12.71 68.51 -43.78
C GLU A 740 12.52 67.03 -43.36
N SER A 741 11.39 66.43 -43.72
CA SER A 741 11.12 65.02 -43.42
C SER A 741 12.00 64.07 -44.24
N ILE A 742 12.23 64.35 -45.53
CA ILE A 742 13.18 63.57 -46.35
C ILE A 742 14.61 63.70 -45.80
N ARG A 743 14.99 64.89 -45.33
CA ARG A 743 16.29 65.09 -44.66
C ARG A 743 16.37 64.30 -43.35
N ALA A 744 15.31 64.32 -42.53
CA ALA A 744 15.24 63.55 -41.29
C ALA A 744 15.31 62.03 -41.53
N ILE A 745 14.66 61.52 -42.58
CA ILE A 745 14.79 60.12 -42.99
C ILE A 745 16.23 59.80 -43.36
N LYS A 746 16.90 60.62 -44.17
CA LYS A 746 18.29 60.36 -44.60
C LYS A 746 19.30 60.43 -43.44
N THR A 747 19.08 61.31 -42.45
CA THR A 747 20.05 61.52 -41.36
C THR A 747 19.82 60.61 -40.16
N LYS A 748 18.57 60.27 -39.82
CA LYS A 748 18.23 59.54 -38.59
C LYS A 748 17.94 58.06 -38.78
N LEU A 749 17.65 57.61 -40.01
CA LEU A 749 17.35 56.20 -40.29
C LEU A 749 18.56 55.27 -40.08
N GLY A 750 19.74 55.68 -40.56
CA GLY A 750 20.98 54.90 -40.39
C GLY A 750 21.36 54.69 -38.92
N PRO A 751 21.46 55.76 -38.09
CA PRO A 751 21.71 55.62 -36.66
C PRO A 751 20.67 54.77 -35.91
N LEU A 752 19.39 54.87 -36.28
CA LEU A 752 18.30 54.08 -35.69
C LEU A 752 18.43 52.59 -36.01
N GLN A 753 18.74 52.23 -37.27
CA GLN A 753 18.98 50.83 -37.63
C GLN A 753 20.22 50.28 -36.92
N ARG A 754 21.28 51.08 -36.81
CA ARG A 754 22.49 50.70 -36.09
C ARG A 754 22.24 50.45 -34.60
N SER A 755 21.45 51.30 -33.93
CA SER A 755 21.10 51.06 -32.53
C SER A 755 20.21 49.81 -32.38
N MET A 756 19.25 49.58 -33.29
CA MET A 756 18.47 48.34 -33.29
C MET A 756 19.37 47.11 -33.42
N GLN A 757 20.34 47.11 -34.32
CA GLN A 757 21.26 45.99 -34.55
C GLN A 757 22.22 45.74 -33.37
N LEU A 758 22.62 46.81 -32.67
CA LEU A 758 23.50 46.75 -31.51
C LEU A 758 22.81 46.20 -30.26
N TYR A 759 21.52 46.50 -30.07
CA TYR A 759 20.73 46.01 -28.94
C TYR A 759 20.08 44.64 -29.20
N LEU A 760 19.60 44.41 -30.42
CA LEU A 760 18.88 43.20 -30.82
C LEU A 760 19.81 42.33 -31.66
N ALA A 761 20.29 41.22 -31.09
CA ALA A 761 21.19 40.30 -31.78
C ALA A 761 20.52 39.51 -32.93
N ASN A 762 19.19 39.46 -32.98
CA ASN A 762 18.43 38.68 -33.96
C ASN A 762 17.85 39.55 -35.09
N LYS A 763 18.27 39.27 -36.33
CA LYS A 763 17.80 39.93 -37.56
C LYS A 763 16.29 39.78 -37.79
N ASP A 764 15.69 38.69 -37.35
CA ASP A 764 14.24 38.48 -37.47
C ASP A 764 13.46 39.44 -36.57
N THR A 765 13.91 39.63 -35.32
CA THR A 765 13.28 40.58 -34.39
C THR A 765 13.44 42.03 -34.84
N GLU A 766 14.60 42.37 -35.41
CA GLU A 766 14.84 43.66 -36.03
C GLU A 766 13.85 43.92 -37.19
N PHE A 767 13.70 42.94 -38.09
CA PHE A 767 12.77 43.04 -39.22
C PHE A 767 11.31 43.18 -38.77
N ILE A 768 10.90 42.43 -37.75
CA ILE A 768 9.54 42.49 -37.17
C ILE A 768 9.25 43.88 -36.61
N LEU A 769 10.21 44.52 -35.93
CA LEU A 769 10.04 45.87 -35.38
C LEU A 769 10.15 46.97 -36.45
N PHE A 770 11.01 46.79 -37.45
CA PHE A 770 11.23 47.78 -38.52
C PHE A 770 10.07 47.83 -39.51
N ARG A 771 9.39 46.70 -39.78
CA ARG A 771 8.28 46.63 -40.75
C ARG A 771 7.10 47.58 -40.40
N PRO A 772 6.59 47.64 -39.17
CA PRO A 772 5.60 48.65 -38.76
C PRO A 772 6.08 50.09 -38.95
N ILE A 773 7.35 50.39 -38.62
CA ILE A 773 7.93 51.73 -38.79
C ILE A 773 7.90 52.11 -40.28
N ARG A 774 8.39 51.23 -41.16
CA ARG A 774 8.35 51.41 -42.62
C ARG A 774 6.93 51.67 -43.12
N ASN A 775 5.96 50.87 -42.67
CA ASN A 775 4.56 51.01 -43.07
C ASN A 775 3.93 52.32 -42.56
N ASN A 776 4.23 52.76 -41.34
CA ASN A 776 3.74 54.02 -40.79
C ASN A 776 4.31 55.24 -41.51
N VAL A 777 5.60 55.20 -41.88
CA VAL A 777 6.25 56.23 -42.68
C VAL A 777 5.57 56.32 -44.05
N LEU A 778 5.45 55.21 -44.77
CA LEU A 778 4.76 55.14 -46.06
C LEU A 778 3.32 55.64 -45.95
N GLY A 779 2.58 55.17 -44.95
CA GLY A 779 1.20 55.57 -44.70
C GLY A 779 1.04 57.07 -44.38
N SER A 780 2.05 57.71 -43.78
CA SER A 780 2.03 59.15 -43.52
C SER A 780 2.17 59.96 -44.82
N PHE A 781 3.04 59.55 -45.74
CA PHE A 781 3.15 60.18 -47.06
C PHE A 781 1.90 59.95 -47.92
N VAL A 782 1.31 58.75 -47.89
CA VAL A 782 0.04 58.47 -48.59
C VAL A 782 -1.11 59.29 -48.01
N LYS A 783 -1.20 59.46 -46.69
CA LYS A 783 -2.21 60.33 -46.06
C LYS A 783 -2.01 61.80 -46.43
N LEU A 784 -0.76 62.25 -46.53
CA LEU A 784 -0.44 63.59 -46.99
C LEU A 784 -0.89 63.79 -48.44
N GLU A 785 -0.60 62.83 -49.33
CA GLU A 785 -1.05 62.83 -50.71
C GLU A 785 -2.58 62.84 -50.84
N GLN A 786 -3.29 62.04 -50.04
CA GLN A 786 -4.76 62.02 -49.97
C GLN A 786 -5.35 63.35 -49.47
N LEU A 787 -4.73 63.98 -48.46
CA LEU A 787 -5.15 65.30 -47.98
C LEU A 787 -4.96 66.38 -49.05
N LEU A 788 -3.87 66.31 -49.82
CA LEU A 788 -3.64 67.22 -50.94
C LEU A 788 -4.62 66.98 -52.09
N ALA A 789 -4.97 65.73 -52.39
CA ALA A 789 -5.94 65.37 -53.42
C ALA A 789 -7.37 65.80 -53.07
N THR A 790 -7.77 65.66 -51.79
CA THR A 790 -9.13 65.98 -51.32
C THR A 790 -9.42 67.50 -51.28
N ASN A 791 -8.38 68.33 -51.13
CA ASN A 791 -8.50 69.79 -50.97
C ASN A 791 -8.22 70.59 -52.26
N SER A 792 -8.34 69.96 -53.43
CA SER A 792 -8.33 70.63 -54.74
C SER A 792 -7.16 71.61 -54.98
N TYR A 793 -5.94 71.24 -54.58
CA TYR A 793 -4.72 71.99 -54.92
C TYR A 793 -4.50 71.99 -56.45
N SER A 794 -4.03 73.13 -57.02
CA SER A 794 -3.79 73.23 -58.46
C SER A 794 -2.64 72.30 -58.90
N ARG A 795 -2.59 71.95 -60.19
CA ARG A 795 -1.49 71.18 -60.77
C ARG A 795 -0.14 71.89 -60.55
N ASP A 796 -0.13 73.22 -60.61
CA ASP A 796 1.07 74.03 -60.34
C ASP A 796 1.44 74.00 -58.85
N ASP A 797 0.45 74.05 -57.95
CA ASP A 797 0.68 73.94 -56.50
C ASP A 797 1.27 72.57 -56.13
N LEU A 798 0.81 71.49 -56.76
CA LEU A 798 1.35 70.14 -56.56
C LEU A 798 2.79 69.99 -57.06
N THR A 799 3.16 70.67 -58.15
CA THR A 799 4.56 70.72 -58.61
C THR A 799 5.47 71.45 -57.63
N ILE A 800 4.96 72.52 -56.99
CA ILE A 800 5.69 73.28 -55.95
C ILE A 800 5.84 72.45 -54.67
N VAL A 801 4.80 71.70 -54.28
CA VAL A 801 4.83 70.83 -53.08
C VAL A 801 5.83 69.69 -53.22
N SER A 802 6.06 69.18 -54.44
CA SER A 802 7.07 68.14 -54.75
C SER A 802 6.99 66.90 -53.84
N CYS A 803 5.76 66.41 -53.59
CA CYS A 803 5.56 65.23 -52.75
C CYS A 803 6.12 63.96 -53.43
N PRO A 804 7.02 63.21 -52.77
CA PRO A 804 7.54 61.97 -53.34
C PRO A 804 6.45 60.89 -53.37
N SER A 805 6.42 60.08 -54.41
CA SER A 805 5.47 58.95 -54.48
C SER A 805 5.79 57.89 -53.41
N ALA A 806 4.79 57.09 -53.03
CA ALA A 806 4.98 56.00 -52.07
C ALA A 806 6.11 55.03 -52.49
N GLU A 807 6.31 54.81 -53.79
CA GLU A 807 7.41 54.00 -54.33
C GLU A 807 8.77 54.65 -54.14
N GLN A 808 8.88 55.96 -54.37
CA GLN A 808 10.11 56.72 -54.15
C GLN A 808 10.50 56.74 -52.66
N VAL A 809 9.53 56.88 -51.76
CA VAL A 809 9.75 56.78 -50.31
C VAL A 809 10.17 55.36 -49.90
N SER A 810 9.57 54.33 -50.50
CA SER A 810 9.95 52.93 -50.26
C SER A 810 11.38 52.62 -50.72
N VAL A 811 11.80 53.16 -51.87
CA VAL A 811 13.18 53.08 -52.36
C VAL A 811 14.12 53.86 -51.44
N LEU A 812 13.76 55.05 -50.98
CA LEU A 812 14.56 55.82 -50.03
C LEU A 812 14.81 55.04 -48.73
N LEU A 813 13.76 54.45 -48.15
CA LEU A 813 13.87 53.63 -46.93
C LEU A 813 14.70 52.35 -47.14
N SER A 814 14.76 51.83 -48.36
CA SER A 814 15.53 50.62 -48.71
C SER A 814 16.98 50.94 -49.12
N SER A 815 17.23 52.13 -49.68
CA SER A 815 18.55 52.57 -50.17
C SER A 815 19.51 52.95 -49.05
N VAL A 816 18.99 53.39 -47.90
CA VAL A 816 19.80 53.70 -46.72
C VAL A 816 20.41 52.44 -46.09
N ASN A 817 19.81 51.26 -46.31
CA ASN A 817 20.39 49.98 -45.91
C ASN A 817 21.71 49.64 -46.65
N LEU A 818 21.92 50.18 -47.85
CA LEU A 818 23.11 49.90 -48.68
C LEU A 818 24.28 50.87 -48.42
N GLY A 819 24.03 52.00 -47.76
CA GLY A 819 25.02 53.08 -47.60
C GLY A 819 26.05 52.87 -46.49
N GLN A 820 25.88 51.85 -45.63
CA GLN A 820 26.78 51.57 -44.51
C GLN A 820 27.54 50.25 -44.60
N GLU A 821 27.39 49.48 -45.68
CA GLU A 821 28.30 48.38 -46.03
C GLU A 821 29.51 48.92 -46.83
N GLY A 822 30.28 49.78 -46.17
CA GLY A 822 31.57 50.28 -46.68
C GLY A 822 32.73 49.36 -46.34
N VAL A 823 32.62 48.05 -46.56
CA VAL A 823 33.80 47.15 -46.71
C VAL A 823 33.49 46.18 -47.84
N ALA A 824 34.29 46.29 -48.90
CA ALA A 824 34.10 45.64 -50.18
C ALA A 824 33.85 44.12 -50.07
N SER A 825 32.72 43.66 -50.59
CA SER A 825 32.59 42.31 -51.13
C SER A 825 32.32 42.40 -52.63
N ALA A 826 33.26 41.86 -53.42
CA ALA A 826 33.24 41.88 -54.87
C ALA A 826 32.08 41.03 -55.43
N PRO A 827 31.49 41.38 -56.59
CA PRO A 827 30.33 40.70 -57.12
C PRO A 827 30.74 39.43 -57.87
N GLN A 828 30.28 38.26 -57.44
CA GLN A 828 30.37 37.03 -58.24
C GLN A 828 29.33 37.06 -59.37
N ARG A 829 29.79 37.37 -60.59
CA ARG A 829 29.08 37.05 -61.84
C ARG A 829 29.21 35.56 -62.16
N LYS A 830 28.07 34.92 -62.41
CA LYS A 830 27.95 33.64 -63.13
C LYS A 830 28.09 33.87 -64.63
N ILE A 831 29.00 33.16 -65.32
CA ILE A 831 28.92 32.59 -66.70
C ILE A 831 30.01 31.51 -66.78
N SER A 832 29.72 30.20 -66.64
CA SER A 832 29.36 29.18 -67.64
C SER A 832 30.52 28.45 -68.35
N SER A 833 30.51 27.12 -68.15
CA SER A 833 30.76 26.01 -69.10
C SER A 833 32.15 25.73 -69.70
N SER A 834 32.68 24.53 -69.41
CA SER A 834 32.77 23.36 -70.34
C SER A 834 33.56 22.20 -69.68
N SER A 835 32.92 21.03 -69.48
CA SER A 835 33.16 19.74 -70.17
C SER A 835 34.45 18.99 -69.72
N MET A 836 34.55 17.68 -69.43
CA MET A 836 33.78 16.47 -69.81
C MET A 836 34.06 15.31 -68.80
N GLY A 837 33.11 14.34 -68.72
CA GLY A 837 33.25 12.91 -68.36
C GLY A 837 33.76 12.52 -66.96
N SER A 838 33.33 11.45 -66.28
CA SER A 838 32.62 10.23 -66.66
C SER A 838 32.09 9.51 -65.40
N GLY A 839 30.86 8.95 -65.46
CA GLY A 839 30.32 7.83 -64.65
C GLY A 839 30.08 8.09 -63.14
N GLY A 840 28.88 8.04 -62.54
CA GLY A 840 27.60 7.47 -62.95
C GLY A 840 27.27 6.19 -62.17
N THR A 841 26.62 6.30 -61.01
CA THR A 841 25.47 5.45 -60.62
C THR A 841 24.66 6.14 -59.51
N THR A 842 23.38 6.32 -59.80
CA THR A 842 22.35 7.10 -59.11
C THR A 842 21.47 6.25 -58.19
N LYS A 843 21.03 6.82 -57.06
CA LYS A 843 19.72 6.56 -56.44
C LYS A 843 19.09 7.91 -56.02
N PRO A 844 17.86 8.26 -56.45
CA PRO A 844 17.18 9.50 -56.09
C PRO A 844 16.20 9.33 -54.91
N PRO A 845 15.64 10.45 -54.38
CA PRO A 845 14.90 10.51 -53.12
C PRO A 845 13.39 10.34 -53.31
N ILE A 846 12.68 9.95 -52.25
CA ILE A 846 11.21 9.91 -52.22
C ILE A 846 10.72 11.01 -51.29
N GLU A 847 10.08 12.02 -51.88
CA GLU A 847 9.14 12.93 -51.23
C GLU A 847 7.88 12.17 -50.81
N LYS A 848 7.32 12.48 -49.64
CA LYS A 848 5.90 12.24 -49.36
C LYS A 848 5.28 13.46 -48.66
N LYS A 849 4.54 14.24 -49.46
CA LYS A 849 3.36 15.00 -49.02
C LYS A 849 2.24 14.00 -48.74
N VAL A 850 1.42 14.23 -47.70
CA VAL A 850 -0.02 13.92 -47.77
C VAL A 850 -0.81 14.89 -46.89
N SER A 851 -1.93 15.36 -47.44
CA SER A 851 -2.96 16.25 -46.92
C SER A 851 -4.10 15.50 -46.22
N PHE A 852 -4.98 16.29 -45.56
CA PHE A 852 -6.39 16.02 -45.20
C PHE A 852 -7.18 15.29 -46.33
N ASP A 853 -8.21 14.47 -46.08
CA ASP A 853 -9.51 14.81 -45.45
C ASP A 853 -10.40 13.54 -45.25
N SER A 854 -11.37 13.65 -44.32
CA SER A 854 -12.73 13.06 -44.21
C SER A 854 -13.11 11.60 -44.58
N GLY A 855 -13.98 11.00 -43.74
CA GLY A 855 -15.23 10.37 -44.24
C GLY A 855 -15.63 8.96 -43.76
N ALA A 856 -16.38 8.91 -42.65
CA ALA A 856 -17.57 8.09 -42.35
C ALA A 856 -17.78 6.63 -42.86
N ASN A 857 -18.17 5.80 -41.88
CA ASN A 857 -19.38 4.95 -41.80
C ASN A 857 -19.32 3.41 -41.98
N THR A 858 -20.02 2.78 -41.00
CA THR A 858 -20.90 1.59 -41.03
C THR A 858 -20.41 0.15 -40.75
N VAL A 859 -20.70 -0.30 -39.52
CA VAL A 859 -21.56 -1.44 -39.03
C VAL A 859 -21.58 -2.79 -39.79
N VAL A 860 -21.45 -3.90 -39.02
CA VAL A 860 -22.36 -5.09 -38.87
C VAL A 860 -21.59 -6.41 -38.62
N GLN A 861 -21.55 -6.84 -37.35
CA GLN A 861 -22.17 -8.05 -36.74
C GLN A 861 -21.81 -9.52 -37.14
N ILE A 862 -22.01 -10.38 -36.12
CA ILE A 862 -22.23 -11.86 -36.04
C ILE A 862 -20.97 -12.65 -35.65
N GLY A 863 -20.94 -13.55 -34.64
CA GLY A 863 -21.94 -14.11 -33.70
C GLY A 863 -21.45 -15.46 -33.12
N GLY A 864 -22.04 -15.91 -31.99
CA GLY A 864 -21.95 -17.28 -31.43
C GLY A 864 -21.37 -17.34 -30.00
N ALA A 865 -22.18 -17.40 -28.93
CA ALA A 865 -22.89 -18.56 -28.33
C ALA A 865 -21.95 -19.45 -27.47
N GLY A 866 -22.27 -19.88 -26.24
CA GLY A 866 -23.47 -19.86 -25.39
C GLY A 866 -23.17 -20.57 -24.05
N ASP A 867 -24.23 -20.79 -23.27
CA ASP A 867 -24.39 -21.53 -21.98
C ASP A 867 -24.06 -20.83 -20.65
N GLU A 868 -24.83 -20.96 -19.56
CA GLU A 868 -26.28 -21.13 -19.25
C GLU A 868 -26.39 -21.26 -17.70
N GLY A 869 -27.55 -20.89 -17.13
CA GLY A 869 -28.01 -21.22 -15.76
C GLY A 869 -27.91 -20.06 -14.75
N GLU A 870 -28.95 -19.25 -14.48
CA GLU A 870 -30.15 -19.49 -13.62
C GLU A 870 -29.81 -19.77 -12.13
N SER A 871 -30.44 -19.22 -11.08
CA SER A 871 -31.74 -18.56 -10.92
C SER A 871 -31.78 -17.65 -9.66
N GLU A 872 -32.84 -16.80 -9.60
CA GLU A 872 -33.60 -16.29 -8.44
C GLU A 872 -32.86 -15.51 -7.32
N GLY A 873 -33.35 -14.42 -6.73
CA GLY A 873 -34.66 -13.78 -6.63
C GLY A 873 -34.60 -12.95 -5.31
N GLY A 874 -34.99 -11.67 -5.34
CA GLY A 874 -34.75 -10.66 -4.28
C GLY A 874 -35.53 -10.86 -2.94
N PRO A 875 -35.83 -9.81 -2.13
CA PRO A 875 -35.64 -8.38 -2.36
C PRO A 875 -35.09 -7.54 -1.17
N ALA A 876 -34.88 -6.25 -1.49
CA ALA A 876 -34.78 -5.03 -0.68
C ALA A 876 -35.17 -5.05 0.82
N VAL A 877 -34.44 -4.27 1.64
CA VAL A 877 -34.99 -3.23 2.55
C VAL A 877 -33.91 -2.17 2.84
N VAL A 878 -34.38 -0.93 2.93
CA VAL A 878 -33.72 0.35 3.25
C VAL A 878 -34.06 0.74 4.71
N GLN A 879 -33.22 1.58 5.35
CA GLN A 879 -33.23 2.10 6.74
C GLN A 879 -32.51 1.18 7.73
N GLU A 880 -31.50 1.62 8.50
CA GLU A 880 -31.19 2.91 9.13
C GLU A 880 -29.71 3.29 8.99
#